data_AF-B4H1A9-F1
#
_entry.id   AF-B4H1A9-F1
#
_cell.length_a   1.000
_cell.length_b   1.000
_cell.length_c   1.000
_cell.angle_alpha   90.00
_cell.angle_beta   90.00
_cell.angle_gamma   90.00
#
_symmetry.space_group_name_H-M   'P 1'
#
loop_
_entity.id
_entity.type
_entity.pdbx_description
1 polymer ?
#
loop_
_entity_poly.entity_id
_entity_poly.type
_entity_poly.pdbx_seq_one_letter_code
_entity_poly.pdbx_strand_id
1 'polypeptide(L)'
;MDNSNGIHYIELSRNPIRFDAVSQLTNVFFDDSNKQIFAVRSGGATGVVVKGPVPNEDTVISFCMNDRGGAIRSIKFSPDNQILAVQRKENAVEFVCFQGEQPMLQDIITHQVKTMIHGFVWIHNREVALISNTGVEVYTVLPEKRQVRSVKSLSISIKWFAWCCDANVALLCTTEGNSLVPVLVKQKVITKLPKVDLASPSREVQESKVTLGQVYGVLAVLILQSNSSSGMMEVEVHLLNGPGLAPRKCHVLRLSLVGRFAINTVDNLIVVHHQATGTSLLFDISLTGEVIQDITYHAPITTGRSIKPFGLKLPSLSPDGQILQCELYSTHWVLFQPNIVIDAKLGCMWYLNLCIDPICNLISDRIRLTEFLLQRSSGKQVLLKVLGQLVDDQYKGTLLPVLETIFSRINKIYASWVQLELQNQTAQPSNVKTSTVKHTSPPIVLIEQLDMVQIFQRIARRPHTETILMLYLQSLNKFNIAAQEELSKMIISELIHNHSFDTLRRLVSYSMVLESKAVACFLLSHSDVDTAISQVAIDMLGKIQAHEIIIEVMLGQGKVIDALRLAKNSLGLDKVPARKFLEAAHKTNDDLIFHSVFRFFQMRNLKLYETLAFPKAEQCTEFIQHYNSTFPVDNSLKPQIS
;
A
#
# COMPACT_ATOMS: atom_id res chain seq x y z
N MET A 1 -24.22 -25.80 7.94
CA MET A 1 -23.84 -27.02 7.22
C MET A 1 -23.44 -26.57 5.83
N ASP A 2 -22.19 -26.13 5.65
CA ASP A 2 -21.77 -25.36 4.46
C ASP A 2 -20.78 -26.17 3.60
N ASN A 3 -21.09 -27.45 3.39
CA ASN A 3 -20.22 -28.39 2.69
C ASN A 3 -20.65 -28.64 1.23
N SER A 4 -20.88 -27.56 0.47
CA SER A 4 -21.02 -27.65 -1.00
C SER A 4 -20.73 -26.34 -1.74
N ASN A 5 -19.83 -25.47 -1.26
CA ASN A 5 -19.45 -24.26 -1.99
C ASN A 5 -18.05 -24.42 -2.56
N GLY A 6 -17.94 -24.34 -3.89
CA GLY A 6 -16.65 -24.34 -4.58
C GLY A 6 -15.74 -23.20 -4.12
N ILE A 7 -14.47 -23.24 -4.53
CA ILE A 7 -13.52 -22.16 -4.26
C ILE A 7 -13.91 -20.95 -5.12
N HIS A 8 -14.36 -19.85 -4.49
CA HIS A 8 -14.75 -18.60 -5.15
C HIS A 8 -13.84 -17.45 -4.70
N TYR A 9 -13.48 -16.54 -5.62
CA TYR A 9 -12.59 -15.41 -5.32
C TYR A 9 -13.22 -14.03 -5.52
N ILE A 10 -14.41 -13.95 -6.13
CA ILE A 10 -15.23 -12.73 -6.13
C ILE A 10 -16.49 -13.01 -5.34
N GLU A 11 -16.89 -12.08 -4.47
CA GLU A 11 -18.19 -12.10 -3.80
C GLU A 11 -18.90 -10.75 -3.90
N LEU A 12 -20.23 -10.79 -3.82
CA LEU A 12 -21.04 -9.58 -3.67
C LEU A 12 -20.96 -9.09 -2.21
N SER A 13 -21.08 -7.77 -2.02
CA SER A 13 -21.15 -7.17 -0.68
C SER A 13 -22.28 -7.79 0.14
N ARG A 14 -22.02 -8.09 1.42
CA ARG A 14 -22.97 -8.77 2.31
C ARG A 14 -24.30 -8.01 2.46
N ASN A 15 -24.21 -6.68 2.50
CA ASN A 15 -25.35 -5.78 2.60
C ASN A 15 -25.50 -5.02 1.27
N PRO A 16 -26.46 -5.39 0.40
CA PRO A 16 -26.78 -4.58 -0.77
C PRO A 16 -27.52 -3.30 -0.39
N ILE A 17 -27.32 -2.26 -1.21
CA ILE A 17 -28.19 -1.09 -1.21
C ILE A 17 -29.49 -1.50 -1.91
N ARG A 18 -30.60 -1.53 -1.16
CA ARG A 18 -31.92 -1.90 -1.68
C ARG A 18 -32.73 -0.68 -2.09
N PHE A 19 -33.32 -0.71 -3.26
CA PHE A 19 -34.17 0.33 -3.82
C PHE A 19 -35.43 -0.26 -4.45
N ASP A 20 -36.38 0.59 -4.82
CA ASP A 20 -37.60 0.12 -5.49
C ASP A 20 -37.26 -0.42 -6.87
N ALA A 21 -37.62 -1.69 -7.10
CA ALA A 21 -37.39 -2.34 -8.39
C ALA A 21 -38.08 -1.60 -9.55
N VAL A 22 -37.47 -1.70 -10.74
CA VAL A 22 -38.05 -1.18 -11.98
C VAL A 22 -39.40 -1.84 -12.21
N SER A 23 -40.41 -1.01 -12.46
CA SER A 23 -41.79 -1.42 -12.73
C SER A 23 -42.38 -0.52 -13.80
N GLN A 24 -43.64 -0.73 -14.17
CA GLN A 24 -44.35 0.20 -15.07
C GLN A 24 -44.45 1.63 -14.51
N LEU A 25 -44.38 1.79 -13.19
CA LEU A 25 -44.48 3.07 -12.50
C LEU A 25 -43.12 3.61 -12.03
N THR A 26 -42.12 2.75 -11.84
CA THR A 26 -40.82 3.11 -11.25
C THR A 26 -39.70 2.96 -12.26
N ASN A 27 -38.98 4.05 -12.52
CA ASN A 27 -37.74 4.06 -13.29
C ASN A 27 -36.54 4.19 -12.36
N VAL A 28 -35.43 3.53 -12.69
CA VAL A 28 -34.22 3.54 -11.87
C VAL A 28 -33.06 4.16 -12.66
N PHE A 29 -32.35 5.08 -12.03
CA PHE A 29 -31.19 5.76 -12.59
C PHE A 29 -30.00 5.65 -11.64
N PHE A 30 -28.79 5.65 -12.19
CA PHE A 30 -27.55 5.62 -11.43
C PHE A 30 -26.73 6.87 -11.71
N ASP A 31 -26.32 7.55 -10.64
CA ASP A 31 -25.41 8.67 -10.66
C ASP A 31 -23.99 8.14 -10.42
N ASP A 32 -23.20 8.09 -11.49
CA ASP A 32 -21.85 7.58 -11.48
C ASP A 32 -20.85 8.43 -10.69
N SER A 33 -21.11 9.74 -10.54
CA SER A 33 -20.23 10.66 -9.82
C SER A 33 -20.38 10.48 -8.31
N ASN A 34 -21.62 10.43 -7.82
CA ASN A 34 -21.92 10.27 -6.38
C ASN A 34 -22.12 8.80 -5.95
N LYS A 35 -22.12 7.87 -6.91
CA LYS A 35 -22.44 6.44 -6.71
C LYS A 35 -23.81 6.22 -6.08
N GLN A 36 -24.79 7.05 -6.43
CA GLN A 36 -26.15 7.02 -5.89
C GLN A 36 -27.13 6.39 -6.90
N ILE A 37 -28.18 5.75 -6.39
CA ILE A 37 -29.31 5.22 -7.16
C ILE A 37 -30.55 6.05 -6.88
N PHE A 38 -31.25 6.41 -7.95
CA PHE A 38 -32.52 7.12 -7.95
C PHE A 38 -33.62 6.16 -8.37
N ALA A 39 -34.58 5.89 -7.49
CA ALA A 39 -35.85 5.26 -7.84
C ALA A 39 -36.90 6.36 -8.01
N VAL A 40 -37.35 6.58 -9.24
CA VAL A 40 -38.28 7.64 -9.62
C VAL A 40 -39.65 7.05 -9.96
N ARG A 41 -40.65 7.34 -9.14
CA ARG A 41 -42.02 6.85 -9.32
C ARG A 41 -42.85 7.91 -10.07
N SER A 42 -43.60 7.47 -11.08
CA SER A 42 -44.49 8.30 -11.91
C SER A 42 -43.85 9.63 -12.37
N GLY A 43 -42.63 9.57 -12.93
CA GLY A 43 -41.91 10.76 -13.43
C GLY A 43 -41.47 11.76 -12.36
N GLY A 44 -41.55 11.38 -11.09
CA GLY A 44 -41.22 12.18 -9.91
C GLY A 44 -42.43 12.64 -9.09
N ALA A 45 -43.65 12.53 -9.61
CA ALA A 45 -44.86 13.01 -8.95
C ALA A 45 -45.22 12.26 -7.68
N THR A 46 -45.02 10.94 -7.68
CA THR A 46 -45.34 10.06 -6.55
C THR A 46 -44.13 9.82 -5.65
N GLY A 47 -43.01 10.49 -5.94
CA GLY A 47 -41.79 10.47 -5.13
C GLY A 47 -40.56 10.01 -5.91
N VAL A 48 -39.43 10.57 -5.50
CA VAL A 48 -38.08 10.14 -5.85
C VAL A 48 -37.43 9.68 -4.56
N VAL A 49 -36.80 8.51 -4.60
CA VAL A 49 -36.03 7.97 -3.49
C VAL A 49 -34.59 7.79 -3.96
N VAL A 50 -33.64 8.41 -3.25
CA VAL A 50 -32.23 8.37 -3.57
C VAL A 50 -31.48 7.66 -2.45
N LYS A 51 -30.66 6.67 -2.83
CA LYS A 51 -29.85 5.89 -1.90
C LYS A 51 -28.43 5.76 -2.43
N GLY A 52 -27.44 5.81 -1.56
CA GLY A 52 -26.03 5.69 -1.93
C GLY A 52 -25.19 5.13 -0.79
N PRO A 53 -23.87 4.97 -1.00
CA PRO A 53 -22.95 4.34 -0.06
C PRO A 53 -22.50 5.25 1.11
N VAL A 54 -23.31 6.24 1.50
CA VAL A 54 -22.91 7.27 2.47
C VAL A 54 -22.59 6.61 3.83
N PRO A 55 -21.55 7.06 4.56
CA PRO A 55 -21.08 6.47 5.83
C PRO A 55 -22.13 6.31 6.94
N ASN A 56 -23.28 6.96 6.83
CA ASN A 56 -24.45 6.70 7.67
C ASN A 56 -25.46 5.90 6.85
N GLU A 57 -25.64 4.63 7.20
CA GLU A 57 -26.48 3.63 6.50
C GLU A 57 -27.96 4.05 6.26
N ASP A 58 -28.40 5.19 6.79
CA ASP A 58 -29.78 5.68 6.79
C ASP A 58 -30.04 6.99 6.03
N THR A 59 -29.08 7.55 5.30
CA THR A 59 -29.33 8.83 4.58
C THR A 59 -30.09 8.57 3.27
N VAL A 60 -31.39 8.32 3.40
CA VAL A 60 -32.32 8.21 2.27
C VAL A 60 -32.88 9.59 1.96
N ILE A 61 -32.57 10.14 0.80
CA ILE A 61 -33.17 11.40 0.36
C ILE A 61 -34.47 11.06 -0.35
N SER A 62 -35.59 11.57 0.16
CA SER A 62 -36.90 11.40 -0.47
C SER A 62 -37.60 12.73 -0.68
N PHE A 63 -38.08 12.96 -1.89
CA PHE A 63 -38.78 14.18 -2.27
C PHE A 63 -39.74 13.93 -3.42
N CYS A 64 -40.67 14.84 -3.64
CA CYS A 64 -41.55 14.83 -4.82
C CYS A 64 -41.16 15.93 -5.79
N MET A 65 -41.36 15.69 -7.08
CA MET A 65 -41.22 16.68 -8.14
C MET A 65 -42.54 16.83 -8.90
N ASN A 66 -42.80 18.01 -9.44
CA ASN A 66 -43.94 18.18 -10.33
C ASN A 66 -43.75 17.33 -11.60
N ASP A 67 -44.79 16.64 -12.03
CA ASP A 67 -44.81 16.04 -13.36
C ASP A 67 -44.87 17.16 -14.41
N ARG A 68 -43.74 17.45 -15.04
CA ARG A 68 -43.63 18.43 -16.12
C ARG A 68 -43.76 17.79 -17.51
N GLY A 69 -44.18 16.52 -17.56
CA GLY A 69 -44.31 15.74 -18.78
C GLY A 69 -42.95 15.24 -19.32
N GLY A 70 -43.01 14.13 -20.06
CA GLY A 70 -41.84 13.50 -20.68
C GLY A 70 -41.07 12.57 -19.73
N ALA A 71 -40.60 11.45 -20.29
CA ALA A 71 -39.78 10.50 -19.56
C ALA A 71 -38.43 11.12 -19.16
N ILE A 72 -38.01 10.90 -17.92
CA ILE A 72 -36.68 11.31 -17.46
C ILE A 72 -35.65 10.43 -18.17
N ARG A 73 -34.65 11.08 -18.79
CA ARG A 73 -33.54 10.42 -19.46
C ARG A 73 -32.34 10.26 -18.53
N SER A 74 -32.07 11.29 -17.72
CA SER A 74 -30.98 11.31 -16.75
C SER A 74 -31.34 12.23 -15.58
N ILE A 75 -30.92 11.84 -14.38
CA ILE A 75 -31.14 12.56 -13.13
C ILE A 75 -29.91 12.35 -12.23
N LYS A 76 -29.30 13.43 -11.73
CA LYS A 76 -28.09 13.37 -10.89
C LYS A 76 -28.02 14.53 -9.92
N PHE A 77 -27.47 14.30 -8.73
CA PHE A 77 -27.25 15.35 -7.74
C PHE A 77 -25.86 15.99 -7.92
N SER A 78 -25.74 17.27 -7.56
CA SER A 78 -24.45 17.88 -7.30
C SER A 78 -23.72 17.13 -6.18
N PRO A 79 -22.38 17.18 -6.10
CA PRO A 79 -21.62 16.45 -5.06
C PRO A 79 -22.02 16.75 -3.60
N ASP A 80 -22.63 17.89 -3.33
CA ASP A 80 -23.15 18.29 -2.00
C ASP A 80 -24.66 18.03 -1.83
N ASN A 81 -25.29 17.34 -2.79
CA ASN A 81 -26.73 17.06 -2.86
C ASN A 81 -27.63 18.31 -2.78
N GLN A 82 -27.13 19.50 -3.10
CA GLN A 82 -27.90 20.76 -3.02
C GLN A 82 -28.61 21.13 -4.33
N ILE A 83 -28.14 20.62 -5.47
CA ILE A 83 -28.71 20.92 -6.78
C ILE A 83 -28.96 19.60 -7.51
N LEU A 84 -30.21 19.37 -7.90
CA LEU A 84 -30.61 18.24 -8.72
C LEU A 84 -30.67 18.67 -10.19
N ALA A 85 -29.95 17.96 -11.05
CA ALA A 85 -30.07 18.13 -12.49
C ALA A 85 -30.96 17.03 -13.08
N VAL A 86 -31.95 17.41 -13.88
CA VAL A 86 -32.93 16.52 -14.51
C VAL A 86 -32.99 16.80 -16.01
N GLN A 87 -32.79 15.77 -16.83
CA GLN A 87 -32.95 15.86 -18.27
C GLN A 87 -34.21 15.09 -18.71
N ARG A 88 -35.23 15.83 -19.17
CA ARG A 88 -36.46 15.28 -19.76
C ARG A 88 -36.48 15.39 -21.29
N LYS A 89 -35.79 16.40 -21.82
CA LYS A 89 -35.71 16.70 -23.26
C LYS A 89 -34.29 16.44 -23.78
N GLU A 90 -34.17 16.22 -25.08
CA GLU A 90 -32.87 15.95 -25.72
C GLU A 90 -31.96 17.19 -25.77
N ASN A 91 -32.51 18.38 -25.59
CA ASN A 91 -31.80 19.65 -25.73
C ASN A 91 -31.97 20.58 -24.53
N ALA A 92 -32.42 20.08 -23.37
CA ALA A 92 -32.56 20.89 -22.17
C ALA A 92 -32.29 20.11 -20.89
N VAL A 93 -31.67 20.78 -19.92
CA VAL A 93 -31.46 20.29 -18.55
C VAL A 93 -32.11 21.26 -17.57
N GLU A 94 -32.86 20.71 -16.62
CA GLU A 94 -33.51 21.44 -15.54
C GLU A 94 -32.67 21.32 -14.27
N PHE A 95 -32.47 22.42 -13.55
CA PHE A 95 -31.78 22.45 -12.27
C PHE A 95 -32.78 22.82 -11.17
N VAL A 96 -32.93 21.94 -10.18
CA VAL A 96 -33.81 22.11 -9.03
C VAL A 96 -32.92 22.28 -7.80
N CYS A 97 -33.03 23.42 -7.11
CA CYS A 97 -32.25 23.69 -5.90
C CYS A 97 -33.00 23.15 -4.67
N PHE A 98 -32.24 22.72 -3.67
CA PHE A 98 -32.78 22.21 -2.41
C PHE A 98 -32.54 23.23 -1.28
N GLN A 99 -33.53 23.34 -0.38
CA GLN A 99 -33.39 24.07 0.88
C GLN A 99 -33.61 23.07 2.01
N GLY A 100 -32.52 22.61 2.63
CA GLY A 100 -32.57 21.41 3.47
C GLY A 100 -32.88 20.18 2.61
N GLU A 101 -33.85 19.37 3.02
CA GLU A 101 -34.25 18.15 2.30
C GLU A 101 -35.37 18.37 1.27
N GLN A 102 -35.89 19.59 1.14
CA GLN A 102 -37.03 19.88 0.28
C GLN A 102 -36.62 20.60 -1.02
N PRO A 103 -37.17 20.19 -2.17
CA PRO A 103 -36.89 20.84 -3.45
C PRO A 103 -37.65 22.17 -3.58
N MET A 104 -36.96 23.22 -3.99
CA MET A 104 -37.56 24.50 -4.35
C MET A 104 -38.14 24.46 -5.77
N LEU A 105 -39.34 23.86 -5.90
CA LEU A 105 -39.99 23.65 -7.20
C LEU A 105 -40.45 24.94 -7.91
N GLN A 106 -40.46 26.08 -7.21
CA GLN A 106 -40.80 27.38 -7.79
C GLN A 106 -39.62 28.01 -8.55
N ASP A 107 -38.39 27.54 -8.29
CA ASP A 107 -37.14 28.17 -8.72
C ASP A 107 -36.34 27.26 -9.68
N ILE A 108 -37.05 26.44 -10.46
CA ILE A 108 -36.43 25.54 -11.44
C ILE A 108 -35.77 26.36 -12.56
N ILE A 109 -34.48 26.16 -12.76
CA ILE A 109 -33.72 26.80 -13.83
C ILE A 109 -33.67 25.85 -15.02
N THR A 110 -34.34 26.18 -16.12
CA THR A 110 -34.26 25.39 -17.36
C THR A 110 -33.18 25.97 -18.27
N HIS A 111 -32.13 25.19 -18.52
CA HIS A 111 -31.10 25.53 -19.49
C HIS A 111 -31.35 24.78 -20.79
N GLN A 112 -31.73 25.52 -21.84
CA GLN A 112 -31.98 24.97 -23.17
C GLN A 112 -30.83 25.29 -24.11
N VAL A 113 -30.36 24.27 -24.82
CA VAL A 113 -29.32 24.37 -25.84
C VAL A 113 -29.88 24.06 -27.22
N LYS A 114 -29.17 24.47 -28.27
CA LYS A 114 -29.57 24.19 -29.66
C LYS A 114 -29.17 22.79 -30.13
N THR A 115 -28.39 22.08 -29.32
CA THR A 115 -27.66 20.86 -29.68
C THR A 115 -28.28 19.65 -29.00
N MET A 116 -28.01 18.46 -29.52
CA MET A 116 -28.47 17.22 -28.89
C MET A 116 -27.51 16.87 -27.75
N ILE A 117 -28.04 16.74 -26.54
CA ILE A 117 -27.30 16.37 -25.35
C ILE A 117 -27.20 14.85 -25.27
N HIS A 118 -25.98 14.32 -25.37
CA HIS A 118 -25.70 12.92 -25.10
C HIS A 118 -25.78 12.62 -23.60
N GLY A 119 -25.30 13.54 -22.76
CA GLY A 119 -25.42 13.44 -21.32
C GLY A 119 -24.79 14.62 -20.58
N PHE A 120 -24.89 14.61 -19.26
CA PHE A 120 -24.26 15.60 -18.39
C PHE A 120 -23.62 14.93 -17.16
N VAL A 121 -22.59 15.57 -16.62
CA VAL A 121 -21.85 15.12 -15.45
C VAL A 121 -21.53 16.31 -14.54
N TRP A 122 -21.65 16.10 -13.23
CA TRP A 122 -21.22 17.11 -12.25
C TRP A 122 -19.70 17.04 -12.07
N ILE A 123 -19.04 18.19 -12.20
CA ILE A 123 -17.58 18.35 -12.02
C ILE A 123 -17.28 18.94 -10.64
N HIS A 124 -18.20 19.79 -10.16
CA HIS A 124 -18.14 20.39 -8.84
C HIS A 124 -19.54 20.77 -8.36
N ASN A 125 -19.69 21.18 -7.10
CA ASN A 125 -20.97 21.50 -6.45
C ASN A 125 -21.90 22.41 -7.28
N ARG A 126 -21.34 23.36 -8.04
CA ARG A 126 -22.10 24.27 -8.90
C ARG A 126 -21.66 24.22 -10.37
N GLU A 127 -20.76 23.31 -10.73
CA GLU A 127 -20.25 23.20 -12.11
C GLU A 127 -20.64 21.87 -12.74
N VAL A 128 -21.32 21.96 -13.89
CA VAL A 128 -21.81 20.82 -14.66
C VAL A 128 -21.19 20.86 -16.05
N ALA A 129 -20.71 19.72 -16.52
CA ALA A 129 -20.27 19.54 -17.89
C ALA A 129 -21.38 18.89 -18.71
N LEU A 130 -21.75 19.54 -19.80
CA LEU A 130 -22.71 19.08 -20.79
C LEU A 130 -21.93 18.50 -21.98
N ILE A 131 -22.23 17.25 -22.34
CA ILE A 131 -21.66 16.59 -23.51
C ILE A 131 -22.75 16.53 -24.58
N SER A 132 -22.56 17.27 -25.66
CA SER A 132 -23.49 17.36 -26.78
C SER A 132 -22.89 16.79 -28.06
N ASN A 133 -23.69 16.65 -29.10
CA ASN A 133 -23.19 16.26 -30.43
C ASN A 133 -22.18 17.27 -31.03
N THR A 134 -22.13 18.52 -30.54
CA THR A 134 -21.21 19.56 -31.02
C THR A 134 -19.99 19.81 -30.14
N GLY A 135 -19.94 19.22 -28.95
CA GLY A 135 -18.80 19.38 -28.05
C GLY A 135 -19.09 19.20 -26.57
N VAL A 136 -18.10 19.58 -25.76
CA VAL A 136 -18.15 19.57 -24.28
C VAL A 136 -18.20 21.01 -23.77
N GLU A 137 -19.20 21.33 -22.97
CA GLU A 137 -19.41 22.67 -22.42
C GLU A 137 -19.54 22.61 -20.89
N VAL A 138 -18.74 23.39 -20.18
CA VAL A 138 -18.81 23.51 -18.72
C VAL A 138 -19.61 24.76 -18.37
N TYR A 139 -20.62 24.57 -17.53
CA TYR A 139 -21.51 25.61 -17.04
C TYR A 139 -21.45 25.72 -15.52
N THR A 140 -21.59 26.94 -15.01
CA THR A 140 -21.85 27.19 -13.59
C THR A 140 -23.33 27.49 -13.37
N VAL A 141 -23.96 26.76 -12.47
CA VAL A 141 -25.33 27.01 -12.03
C VAL A 141 -25.30 28.08 -10.94
N LEU A 142 -26.06 29.16 -11.13
CA LEU A 142 -26.18 30.28 -10.19
C LEU A 142 -27.63 30.36 -9.68
N PRO A 143 -27.97 29.63 -8.60
CA PRO A 143 -29.32 29.62 -8.02
C PRO A 143 -29.85 31.02 -7.70
N GLU A 144 -29.02 31.83 -7.07
CA GLU A 144 -29.33 33.21 -6.64
C GLU A 144 -29.77 34.12 -7.80
N LYS A 145 -29.26 33.86 -9.00
CA LYS A 145 -29.54 34.65 -10.21
C LYS A 145 -30.52 33.93 -11.15
N ARG A 146 -30.95 32.71 -10.80
CA ARG A 146 -31.76 31.82 -11.66
C ARG A 146 -31.17 31.67 -13.07
N GLN A 147 -29.85 31.58 -13.17
CA GLN A 147 -29.13 31.55 -14.44
C GLN A 147 -28.08 30.45 -14.47
N VAL A 148 -27.78 29.98 -15.68
CA VAL A 148 -26.68 29.05 -15.97
C VAL A 148 -25.68 29.79 -16.86
N ARG A 149 -24.44 29.92 -16.39
CA ARG A 149 -23.39 30.68 -17.09
C ARG A 149 -22.39 29.72 -17.73
N SER A 150 -22.12 29.89 -19.02
CA SER A 150 -21.05 29.16 -19.70
C SER A 150 -19.69 29.62 -19.18
N VAL A 151 -18.82 28.66 -18.87
CA VAL A 151 -17.47 28.89 -18.34
C VAL A 151 -16.43 28.58 -19.40
N LYS A 152 -16.51 27.39 -19.99
CA LYS A 152 -15.56 26.90 -20.98
C LYS A 152 -16.26 25.96 -21.95
N SER A 153 -15.87 26.00 -23.21
CA SER A 153 -16.36 25.08 -24.24
C SER A 153 -15.21 24.50 -25.06
N LEU A 154 -15.42 23.28 -25.53
CA LEU A 154 -14.57 22.57 -26.48
C LEU A 154 -15.47 22.07 -27.62
N SER A 155 -15.34 22.67 -28.79
CA SER A 155 -16.09 22.27 -29.98
C SER A 155 -15.46 21.04 -30.62
N ILE A 156 -16.23 19.95 -30.71
CA ILE A 156 -15.83 18.68 -31.34
C ILE A 156 -17.10 17.89 -31.68
N SER A 157 -17.20 17.33 -32.88
CA SER A 157 -18.39 16.56 -33.28
C SER A 157 -18.39 15.18 -32.62
N ILE A 158 -19.34 14.90 -31.72
CA ILE A 158 -19.37 13.70 -30.85
C ILE A 158 -20.48 12.72 -31.28
N LYS A 159 -20.11 11.46 -31.51
CA LYS A 159 -21.04 10.35 -31.80
C LYS A 159 -21.60 9.72 -30.52
N TRP A 160 -20.72 9.43 -29.57
CA TRP A 160 -21.04 8.91 -28.23
C TRP A 160 -19.91 9.30 -27.27
N PHE A 161 -20.15 9.21 -25.96
CA PHE A 161 -19.13 9.43 -24.95
C PHE A 161 -19.19 8.38 -23.83
N ALA A 162 -18.06 8.14 -23.18
CA ALA A 162 -17.98 7.38 -21.94
C ALA A 162 -17.30 8.24 -20.86
N TRP A 163 -17.68 8.08 -19.61
CA TRP A 163 -17.18 8.91 -18.51
C TRP A 163 -16.49 8.08 -17.43
N CYS A 164 -15.32 8.56 -16.99
CA CYS A 164 -14.59 8.04 -15.85
C CYS A 164 -14.59 9.08 -14.73
N CYS A 165 -15.44 8.88 -13.73
CA CYS A 165 -15.57 9.76 -12.57
C CYS A 165 -14.26 9.87 -11.78
N ASP A 166 -13.55 8.77 -11.57
CA ASP A 166 -12.35 8.74 -10.70
C ASP A 166 -11.21 9.56 -11.29
N ALA A 167 -11.12 9.64 -12.62
CA ALA A 167 -10.13 10.44 -13.34
C ALA A 167 -10.63 11.82 -13.79
N ASN A 168 -11.94 12.07 -13.71
CA ASN A 168 -12.64 13.20 -14.36
C ASN A 168 -12.33 13.30 -15.88
N VAL A 169 -12.32 12.16 -16.56
CA VAL A 169 -12.02 12.08 -17.99
C VAL A 169 -13.23 11.57 -18.76
N ALA A 170 -13.63 12.32 -19.80
CA ALA A 170 -14.58 11.88 -20.80
C ALA A 170 -13.82 11.31 -22.00
N LEU A 171 -14.13 10.07 -22.42
CA LEU A 171 -13.67 9.55 -23.70
C LEU A 171 -14.73 9.86 -24.76
N LEU A 172 -14.36 10.64 -25.76
CA LEU A 172 -15.26 11.04 -26.84
C LEU A 172 -14.96 10.24 -28.09
N CYS A 173 -15.98 9.68 -28.73
CA CYS A 173 -15.85 9.16 -30.08
C CYS A 173 -16.25 10.23 -31.09
N THR A 174 -15.31 10.64 -31.94
CA THR A 174 -15.56 11.67 -32.94
C THR A 174 -16.41 11.14 -34.09
N THR A 175 -17.35 11.96 -34.55
CA THR A 175 -18.18 11.62 -35.73
C THR A 175 -17.30 11.56 -36.99
N GLU A 176 -16.31 12.46 -37.05
CA GLU A 176 -15.31 12.50 -38.11
C GLU A 176 -14.14 11.57 -37.75
N GLY A 177 -13.98 10.48 -38.50
CA GLY A 177 -12.84 9.57 -38.36
C GLY A 177 -12.88 8.59 -37.18
N ASN A 178 -14.02 8.42 -36.50
CA ASN A 178 -14.26 7.43 -35.43
C ASN A 178 -13.12 7.35 -34.38
N SER A 179 -12.48 8.49 -34.11
CA SER A 179 -11.30 8.54 -33.26
C SER A 179 -11.71 8.71 -31.80
N LEU A 180 -11.03 8.00 -30.91
CA LEU A 180 -11.26 8.11 -29.48
C LEU A 180 -10.37 9.21 -28.90
N VAL A 181 -10.99 10.26 -28.39
CA VAL A 181 -10.32 11.45 -27.86
C VAL A 181 -10.66 11.58 -26.37
N PRO A 182 -9.70 11.35 -25.46
CA PRO A 182 -9.89 11.62 -24.05
C PRO A 182 -9.86 13.13 -23.79
N VAL A 183 -10.77 13.61 -22.94
CA VAL A 183 -10.88 15.01 -22.53
C VAL A 183 -10.94 15.04 -21.01
N LEU A 184 -9.94 15.67 -20.39
CA LEU A 184 -9.90 15.91 -18.96
C LEU A 184 -10.76 17.15 -18.65
N VAL A 185 -11.76 16.96 -17.79
CA VAL A 185 -12.70 18.02 -17.41
C VAL A 185 -12.52 18.31 -15.93
N LYS A 186 -11.94 19.45 -15.60
CA LYS A 186 -11.76 19.95 -14.23
C LYS A 186 -12.51 21.25 -14.05
N GLN A 187 -12.54 21.75 -12.82
CA GLN A 187 -13.14 23.06 -12.53
C GLN A 187 -12.59 24.13 -13.46
N LYS A 188 -13.48 24.80 -14.19
CA LYS A 188 -13.17 25.88 -15.16
C LYS A 188 -12.15 25.52 -16.27
N VAL A 189 -11.73 24.26 -16.40
CA VAL A 189 -10.66 23.85 -17.32
C VAL A 189 -11.09 22.61 -18.09
N ILE A 190 -11.00 22.70 -19.42
CA ILE A 190 -11.15 21.57 -20.33
C ILE A 190 -9.81 21.36 -21.03
N THR A 191 -9.23 20.18 -20.90
CA THR A 191 -7.96 19.81 -21.53
C THR A 191 -8.17 18.62 -22.45
N LYS A 192 -8.05 18.85 -23.76
CA LYS A 192 -8.04 17.79 -24.77
C LYS A 192 -6.72 17.02 -24.67
N LEU A 193 -6.80 15.71 -24.44
CA LEU A 193 -5.65 14.83 -24.43
C LEU A 193 -5.39 14.26 -25.83
N PRO A 194 -4.18 13.74 -26.10
CA PRO A 194 -3.91 13.10 -27.38
C PRO A 194 -4.83 11.89 -27.60
N LYS A 195 -5.21 11.67 -28.87
CA LYS A 195 -6.11 10.58 -29.28
C LYS A 195 -5.56 9.21 -28.88
N VAL A 196 -6.44 8.28 -28.53
CA VAL A 196 -6.06 6.88 -28.26
C VAL A 196 -5.50 6.27 -29.55
N ASP A 197 -4.36 5.61 -29.43
CA ASP A 197 -3.75 4.91 -30.56
C ASP A 197 -4.42 3.55 -30.77
N LEU A 198 -5.37 3.49 -31.72
CA LEU A 198 -6.12 2.27 -32.05
C LEU A 198 -5.38 1.32 -33.01
N ALA A 199 -4.12 1.62 -33.38
CA ALA A 199 -3.29 0.96 -34.39
C ALA A 199 -3.86 0.94 -35.83
N SER A 200 -5.18 0.88 -36.01
CA SER A 200 -5.88 0.97 -37.28
C SER A 200 -6.79 2.21 -37.32
N PRO A 201 -6.57 3.13 -38.27
CA PRO A 201 -7.31 4.40 -38.34
C PRO A 201 -8.77 4.28 -38.81
N SER A 202 -9.18 3.14 -39.36
CA SER A 202 -10.56 2.89 -39.82
C SER A 202 -11.40 2.07 -38.84
N ARG A 203 -10.83 1.72 -37.68
CA ARG A 203 -11.50 0.85 -36.71
C ARG A 203 -12.60 1.60 -35.96
N GLU A 204 -13.84 1.22 -36.22
CA GLU A 204 -14.98 1.72 -35.46
C GLU A 204 -15.12 0.97 -34.13
N VAL A 205 -15.22 1.73 -33.04
CA VAL A 205 -15.43 1.20 -31.69
C VAL A 205 -16.79 1.67 -31.18
N GLN A 206 -17.60 0.72 -30.70
CA GLN A 206 -18.90 0.99 -30.09
C GLN A 206 -18.74 1.29 -28.60
N GLU A 207 -19.60 2.16 -28.07
CA GLU A 207 -19.63 2.52 -26.65
C GLU A 207 -19.71 1.28 -25.74
N SER A 208 -20.57 0.32 -26.08
CA SER A 208 -20.78 -0.91 -25.30
C SER A 208 -19.56 -1.84 -25.21
N LYS A 209 -18.52 -1.60 -26.00
CA LYS A 209 -17.26 -2.35 -25.99
C LYS A 209 -16.13 -1.63 -25.26
N VAL A 210 -16.38 -0.41 -24.78
CA VAL A 210 -15.39 0.41 -24.09
C VAL A 210 -15.73 0.47 -22.62
N THR A 211 -14.71 0.30 -21.78
CA THR A 211 -14.81 0.50 -20.35
C THR A 211 -13.65 1.37 -19.91
N LEU A 212 -13.97 2.44 -19.17
CA LEU A 212 -12.97 3.35 -18.62
C LEU A 212 -12.81 3.09 -17.13
N GLY A 213 -11.59 2.89 -16.67
CA GLY A 213 -11.30 2.71 -15.25
C GLY A 213 -9.93 3.24 -14.88
N GLN A 214 -9.58 3.11 -13.61
CA GLN A 214 -8.21 3.31 -13.15
C GLN A 214 -7.62 1.98 -12.71
N VAL A 215 -6.42 1.67 -13.19
CA VAL A 215 -5.67 0.47 -12.80
C VAL A 215 -4.30 0.94 -12.33
N TYR A 216 -3.94 0.63 -11.09
CA TYR A 216 -2.71 1.12 -10.44
C TYR A 216 -2.57 2.66 -10.47
N GLY A 217 -3.68 3.38 -10.30
CA GLY A 217 -3.72 4.84 -10.33
C GLY A 217 -3.54 5.47 -11.72
N VAL A 218 -3.47 4.66 -12.78
CA VAL A 218 -3.36 5.13 -14.17
C VAL A 218 -4.69 4.94 -14.87
N LEU A 219 -5.14 5.95 -15.63
CA LEU A 219 -6.34 5.84 -16.47
C LEU A 219 -6.12 4.74 -17.52
N ALA A 220 -7.04 3.80 -17.56
CA ALA A 220 -7.07 2.68 -18.50
C ALA A 220 -8.32 2.76 -19.38
N VAL A 221 -8.11 2.71 -20.70
CA VAL A 221 -9.18 2.49 -21.69
C VAL A 221 -9.15 1.02 -22.08
N LEU A 222 -10.16 0.28 -21.64
CA LEU A 222 -10.33 -1.15 -21.89
C LEU A 222 -11.25 -1.32 -23.09
N ILE A 223 -10.75 -1.93 -24.16
CA ILE A 223 -11.51 -2.12 -25.40
C ILE A 223 -11.68 -3.62 -25.65
N LEU A 224 -12.93 -4.08 -25.64
CA LEU A 224 -13.29 -5.46 -25.95
C LEU A 224 -13.31 -5.68 -27.47
N GLN A 225 -12.57 -6.66 -27.95
CA GLN A 225 -12.45 -6.96 -29.37
C GLN A 225 -12.36 -8.46 -29.67
N SER A 226 -12.68 -8.83 -30.91
CA SER A 226 -12.37 -10.16 -31.42
C SER A 226 -10.98 -10.15 -32.03
N ASN A 227 -10.16 -11.14 -31.71
CA ASN A 227 -8.90 -11.37 -32.37
C ASN A 227 -9.15 -11.83 -33.81
N SER A 228 -8.52 -11.16 -34.78
CA SER A 228 -8.72 -11.42 -36.22
C SER A 228 -8.25 -12.82 -36.66
N SER A 229 -7.26 -13.42 -35.97
CA SER A 229 -6.71 -14.72 -36.37
C SER A 229 -7.45 -15.91 -35.75
N SER A 230 -7.88 -15.78 -34.49
CA SER A 230 -8.49 -16.87 -33.72
C SER A 230 -10.01 -16.74 -33.56
N GLY A 231 -10.58 -15.56 -33.79
CA GLY A 231 -11.99 -15.25 -33.50
C GLY A 231 -12.32 -15.17 -32.00
N MET A 232 -11.34 -15.36 -31.12
CA MET A 232 -11.53 -15.31 -29.67
C MET A 232 -11.59 -13.87 -29.19
N MET A 233 -12.33 -13.62 -28.13
CA MET A 233 -12.41 -12.28 -27.54
C MET A 233 -11.18 -11.97 -26.70
N GLU A 234 -10.72 -10.73 -26.78
CA GLU A 234 -9.59 -10.18 -26.04
C GLU A 234 -9.94 -8.77 -25.55
N VAL A 235 -9.29 -8.34 -24.47
CA VAL A 235 -9.38 -6.95 -23.97
C VAL A 235 -8.06 -6.25 -24.22
N GLU A 236 -8.08 -5.18 -25.01
CA GLU A 236 -6.94 -4.30 -25.16
C GLU A 236 -6.93 -3.25 -24.06
N VAL A 237 -5.82 -3.15 -23.33
CA VAL A 237 -5.62 -2.17 -22.27
C VAL A 237 -4.74 -1.05 -22.82
N HIS A 238 -5.33 0.14 -22.97
CA HIS A 238 -4.61 1.34 -23.34
C HIS A 238 -4.40 2.22 -22.09
N LEU A 239 -3.14 2.40 -21.69
CA LEU A 239 -2.79 3.16 -20.49
C LEU A 239 -2.34 4.57 -20.84
N LEU A 240 -2.80 5.54 -20.06
CA LEU A 240 -2.33 6.93 -20.15
C LEU A 240 -1.05 7.11 -19.32
N ASN A 241 0.10 6.79 -19.92
CA ASN A 241 1.41 6.74 -19.23
C ASN A 241 2.06 8.12 -18.97
N GLY A 242 1.28 9.15 -18.64
CA GLY A 242 1.79 10.46 -18.24
C GLY A 242 1.08 11.64 -18.90
N PRO A 243 1.30 12.86 -18.38
CA PRO A 243 0.67 14.07 -18.89
C PRO A 243 1.14 14.37 -20.32
N GLY A 244 0.19 14.66 -21.21
CA GLY A 244 0.47 15.03 -22.61
C GLY A 244 0.82 13.86 -23.53
N LEU A 245 0.86 12.62 -23.03
CA LEU A 245 1.03 11.41 -23.84
C LEU A 245 -0.32 10.86 -24.29
N ALA A 246 -0.33 10.17 -25.45
CA ALA A 246 -1.49 9.43 -25.91
C ALA A 246 -1.65 8.13 -25.09
N PRO A 247 -2.89 7.69 -24.79
CA PRO A 247 -3.12 6.34 -24.33
C PRO A 247 -2.63 5.34 -25.38
N ARG A 248 -1.67 4.48 -25.00
CA ARG A 248 -1.06 3.48 -25.88
C ARG A 248 -1.48 2.09 -25.46
N LYS A 249 -1.67 1.22 -26.45
CA LYS A 249 -1.87 -0.21 -26.23
C LYS A 249 -0.61 -0.79 -25.59
N CYS A 250 -0.71 -1.19 -24.32
CA CYS A 250 0.40 -1.77 -23.57
C CYS A 250 0.14 -3.23 -23.20
N HIS A 251 -1.13 -3.59 -23.01
CA HIS A 251 -1.49 -4.95 -22.59
C HIS A 251 -2.66 -5.51 -23.39
N VAL A 252 -2.68 -6.83 -23.54
CA VAL A 252 -3.78 -7.60 -24.13
C VAL A 252 -4.14 -8.74 -23.18
N LEU A 253 -5.41 -8.81 -22.79
CA LEU A 253 -5.94 -9.88 -21.93
C LEU A 253 -6.60 -10.93 -22.82
N ARG A 254 -6.01 -12.13 -22.88
CA ARG A 254 -6.54 -13.24 -23.69
C ARG A 254 -7.64 -13.95 -22.92
N LEU A 255 -8.89 -13.80 -23.36
CA LEU A 255 -10.05 -14.40 -22.66
C LEU A 255 -10.26 -15.87 -23.06
N SER A 256 -9.85 -16.24 -24.28
CA SER A 256 -10.04 -17.59 -24.87
C SER A 256 -11.49 -18.05 -24.89
N LEU A 257 -12.42 -17.10 -24.94
CA LEU A 257 -13.87 -17.31 -24.93
C LEU A 257 -14.53 -16.36 -25.94
N VAL A 258 -15.74 -16.70 -26.37
CA VAL A 258 -16.58 -15.88 -27.25
C VAL A 258 -17.92 -15.63 -26.58
N GLY A 259 -18.51 -14.45 -26.79
CA GLY A 259 -19.80 -14.10 -26.21
C GLY A 259 -19.84 -12.69 -25.64
N ARG A 260 -20.76 -12.47 -24.69
CA ARG A 260 -20.94 -11.20 -24.00
C ARG A 260 -20.08 -11.13 -22.75
N PHE A 261 -19.31 -10.06 -22.66
CA PHE A 261 -18.43 -9.81 -21.54
C PHE A 261 -18.78 -8.48 -20.88
N ALA A 262 -18.59 -8.43 -19.58
CA ALA A 262 -18.57 -7.20 -18.80
C ALA A 262 -17.25 -7.09 -18.05
N ILE A 263 -16.84 -5.88 -17.73
CA ILE A 263 -15.53 -5.62 -17.13
C ILE A 263 -15.73 -4.76 -15.87
N ASN A 264 -15.06 -5.15 -14.79
CA ASN A 264 -14.92 -4.37 -13.57
C ASN A 264 -13.44 -4.26 -13.16
N THR A 265 -13.13 -3.26 -12.37
CA THR A 265 -11.84 -3.14 -11.69
C THR A 265 -12.04 -3.32 -10.20
N VAL A 266 -11.36 -4.31 -9.60
CA VAL A 266 -11.46 -4.64 -8.16
C VAL A 266 -10.05 -4.76 -7.59
N ASP A 267 -9.66 -3.89 -6.66
CA ASP A 267 -8.32 -3.91 -6.03
C ASP A 267 -7.16 -3.94 -7.05
N ASN A 268 -7.25 -3.07 -8.07
CA ASN A 268 -6.34 -2.99 -9.23
C ASN A 268 -6.31 -4.23 -10.15
N LEU A 269 -7.22 -5.19 -9.96
CA LEU A 269 -7.42 -6.30 -10.89
C LEU A 269 -8.49 -5.97 -11.92
N ILE A 270 -8.25 -6.39 -13.16
CA ILE A 270 -9.27 -6.36 -14.21
C ILE A 270 -10.04 -7.68 -14.12
N VAL A 271 -11.31 -7.59 -13.74
CA VAL A 271 -12.23 -8.71 -13.64
C VAL A 271 -13.10 -8.73 -14.88
N VAL A 272 -13.02 -9.79 -15.66
CA VAL A 272 -13.80 -9.95 -16.89
C VAL A 272 -14.85 -11.03 -16.69
N HIS A 273 -16.12 -10.60 -16.62
CA HIS A 273 -17.27 -11.46 -16.43
C HIS A 273 -17.77 -11.98 -17.77
N HIS A 274 -17.88 -13.30 -17.91
CA HIS A 274 -18.45 -13.95 -19.08
C HIS A 274 -19.86 -14.47 -18.78
N GLN A 275 -20.86 -13.86 -19.42
CA GLN A 275 -22.26 -14.11 -19.12
C GLN A 275 -22.69 -15.55 -19.47
N ALA A 276 -22.27 -16.07 -20.63
CA ALA A 276 -22.75 -17.37 -21.11
C ALA A 276 -22.27 -18.55 -20.26
N THR A 277 -21.07 -18.47 -19.67
CA THR A 277 -20.54 -19.52 -18.78
C THR A 277 -20.77 -19.22 -17.30
N GLY A 278 -21.23 -18.02 -16.94
CA GLY A 278 -21.36 -17.59 -15.54
C GLY A 278 -20.03 -17.59 -14.80
N THR A 279 -18.93 -17.20 -15.45
CA THR A 279 -17.59 -17.18 -14.85
C THR A 279 -16.97 -15.79 -14.92
N SER A 280 -16.14 -15.47 -13.93
CA SER A 280 -15.33 -14.25 -13.88
C SER A 280 -13.87 -14.63 -14.08
N LEU A 281 -13.14 -13.97 -14.96
CA LEU A 281 -11.70 -14.16 -15.16
C LEU A 281 -10.94 -13.01 -14.47
N LEU A 282 -9.83 -13.33 -13.81
CA LEU A 282 -8.97 -12.33 -13.16
C LEU A 282 -7.71 -12.08 -13.98
N PHE A 283 -7.39 -10.82 -14.19
CA PHE A 283 -6.16 -10.37 -14.83
C PHE A 283 -5.48 -9.30 -14.00
N ASP A 284 -4.15 -9.38 -13.94
CA ASP A 284 -3.30 -8.40 -13.27
C ASP A 284 -2.22 -7.94 -14.24
N ILE A 285 -2.28 -6.68 -14.65
CA ILE A 285 -1.32 -6.11 -15.60
C ILE A 285 0.08 -5.91 -15.00
N SER A 286 0.23 -5.98 -13.67
CA SER A 286 1.53 -5.88 -13.00
C SER A 286 2.30 -7.20 -13.00
N LEU A 287 1.62 -8.34 -13.21
CA LEU A 287 2.26 -9.64 -13.31
C LEU A 287 2.98 -9.79 -14.65
N THR A 288 3.95 -10.70 -14.70
CA THR A 288 4.67 -11.01 -15.93
C THR A 288 3.75 -11.69 -16.94
N GLY A 289 3.89 -11.29 -18.21
CA GLY A 289 3.18 -11.86 -19.34
C GLY A 289 4.11 -12.03 -20.54
N GLU A 290 3.59 -12.59 -21.62
CA GLU A 290 4.33 -12.78 -22.86
C GLU A 290 4.48 -11.44 -23.59
N VAL A 291 5.71 -10.98 -23.86
CA VAL A 291 5.94 -9.68 -24.52
C VAL A 291 6.21 -9.90 -26.01
N ILE A 292 5.37 -9.30 -26.86
CA ILE A 292 5.53 -9.30 -28.32
C ILE A 292 5.38 -7.85 -28.79
N GLN A 293 6.40 -7.31 -29.48
CA GLN A 293 6.40 -5.94 -30.02
C GLN A 293 6.01 -4.89 -28.96
N ASP A 294 6.65 -4.91 -27.79
CA ASP A 294 6.39 -4.02 -26.65
C ASP A 294 4.96 -4.08 -26.04
N ILE A 295 4.15 -5.06 -26.46
CA ILE A 295 2.82 -5.33 -25.90
C ILE A 295 2.91 -6.59 -25.03
N THR A 296 2.44 -6.52 -23.78
CA THR A 296 2.38 -7.66 -22.87
C THR A 296 1.03 -8.38 -22.98
N TYR A 297 1.07 -9.66 -23.31
CA TYR A 297 -0.09 -10.54 -23.38
C TYR A 297 -0.23 -11.30 -22.06
N HIS A 298 -1.43 -11.25 -21.50
CA HIS A 298 -1.76 -11.85 -20.22
C HIS A 298 -2.74 -12.99 -20.38
N ALA A 299 -2.45 -14.09 -19.70
CA ALA A 299 -3.40 -15.16 -19.42
C ALA A 299 -4.08 -14.90 -18.06
N PRO A 300 -5.30 -15.44 -17.83
CA PRO A 300 -5.95 -15.37 -16.52
C PRO A 300 -5.01 -15.85 -15.40
N ILE A 301 -5.06 -15.19 -14.24
CA ILE A 301 -4.21 -15.53 -13.09
C ILE A 301 -4.49 -16.95 -12.60
N THR A 302 -5.77 -17.34 -12.62
CA THR A 302 -6.27 -18.66 -12.25
C THR A 302 -7.41 -19.06 -13.19
N THR A 303 -7.90 -20.29 -13.07
CA THR A 303 -9.09 -20.73 -13.80
C THR A 303 -10.32 -19.90 -13.43
N GLY A 304 -11.16 -19.57 -14.43
CA GLY A 304 -12.36 -18.78 -14.22
C GLY A 304 -13.32 -19.44 -13.23
N ARG A 305 -13.79 -18.68 -12.24
CA ARG A 305 -14.78 -19.12 -11.25
C ARG A 305 -16.02 -18.23 -11.28
N SER A 306 -17.17 -18.81 -10.92
CA SER A 306 -18.38 -18.02 -10.71
C SER A 306 -18.23 -17.10 -9.50
N ILE A 307 -18.98 -15.99 -9.49
CA ILE A 307 -19.14 -15.16 -8.29
C ILE A 307 -19.73 -16.06 -7.20
N LYS A 308 -19.32 -15.87 -5.95
CA LYS A 308 -19.84 -16.65 -4.83
C LYS A 308 -21.38 -16.54 -4.79
N PRO A 309 -22.12 -17.67 -4.73
CA PRO A 309 -23.57 -17.66 -4.60
C PRO A 309 -24.02 -16.76 -3.45
N PHE A 310 -25.07 -15.99 -3.69
CA PHE A 310 -25.56 -14.99 -2.74
C PHE A 310 -27.03 -15.22 -2.42
N GLY A 311 -27.31 -15.47 -1.14
CA GLY A 311 -28.65 -15.55 -0.59
C GLY A 311 -29.10 -14.21 -0.02
N LEU A 312 -30.08 -13.59 -0.66
CA LEU A 312 -30.70 -12.35 -0.20
C LEU A 312 -31.76 -12.66 0.86
N LYS A 313 -31.57 -12.17 2.09
CA LYS A 313 -32.59 -12.25 3.16
C LYS A 313 -33.74 -11.29 2.85
N LEU A 314 -34.92 -11.79 2.55
CA LEU A 314 -36.11 -10.96 2.35
C LEU A 314 -36.71 -10.58 3.71
N PRO A 315 -37.30 -9.39 3.85
CA PRO A 315 -38.09 -9.06 5.04
C PRO A 315 -39.32 -9.97 5.07
N SER A 316 -39.44 -10.84 6.07
CA SER A 316 -40.60 -11.71 6.27
C SER A 316 -41.12 -11.63 7.69
N LEU A 317 -42.42 -11.82 7.87
CA LEU A 317 -43.08 -11.91 9.19
C LEU A 317 -42.79 -13.24 9.90
N SER A 318 -42.24 -14.24 9.19
CA SER A 318 -41.82 -15.53 9.76
C SER A 318 -40.43 -15.44 10.40
N PRO A 319 -40.21 -16.09 11.57
CA PRO A 319 -38.94 -16.02 12.30
C PRO A 319 -37.75 -16.64 11.56
N ASP A 320 -37.97 -17.51 10.59
CA ASP A 320 -36.90 -18.19 9.85
C ASP A 320 -36.32 -17.38 8.67
N GLY A 321 -36.98 -16.29 8.24
CA GLY A 321 -36.50 -15.45 7.14
C GLY A 321 -36.53 -16.16 5.78
N GLN A 322 -37.24 -15.62 4.78
CA GLN A 322 -37.15 -16.17 3.42
C GLN A 322 -35.82 -15.76 2.77
N ILE A 323 -34.95 -16.73 2.44
CA ILE A 323 -33.71 -16.48 1.70
C ILE A 323 -33.96 -16.73 0.20
N LEU A 324 -33.88 -15.67 -0.60
CA LEU A 324 -33.91 -15.75 -2.06
C LEU A 324 -32.48 -15.96 -2.58
N GLN A 325 -32.23 -17.03 -3.33
CA GLN A 325 -30.97 -17.19 -4.04
C GLN A 325 -30.96 -16.30 -5.28
N CYS A 326 -29.99 -15.37 -5.35
CA CYS A 326 -29.87 -14.47 -6.48
C CYS A 326 -29.34 -15.20 -7.73
N GLU A 327 -29.95 -14.95 -8.89
CA GLU A 327 -29.42 -15.38 -10.18
C GLU A 327 -28.18 -14.55 -10.53
N LEU A 328 -27.00 -15.16 -10.44
CA LEU A 328 -25.76 -14.50 -10.80
C LEU A 328 -25.63 -14.38 -12.33
N TYR A 329 -25.02 -13.30 -12.81
CA TYR A 329 -24.82 -13.00 -14.25
C TYR A 329 -26.12 -12.85 -15.04
N SER A 330 -27.22 -12.49 -14.37
CA SER A 330 -28.50 -12.26 -15.02
C SER A 330 -28.39 -11.27 -16.18
N THR A 331 -29.24 -11.45 -17.19
CA THR A 331 -29.33 -10.52 -18.35
C THR A 331 -29.76 -9.11 -17.96
N HIS A 332 -30.24 -8.92 -16.73
CA HIS A 332 -30.67 -7.64 -16.17
C HIS A 332 -29.60 -6.91 -15.37
N TRP A 333 -28.42 -7.53 -15.20
CA TRP A 333 -27.31 -6.88 -14.51
C TRP A 333 -26.70 -5.78 -15.36
N VAL A 334 -26.47 -4.64 -14.71
CA VAL A 334 -25.70 -3.53 -15.26
C VAL A 334 -24.48 -3.33 -14.37
N LEU A 335 -23.30 -3.26 -14.99
CA LEU A 335 -22.03 -3.13 -14.28
C LEU A 335 -21.49 -1.72 -14.45
N PHE A 336 -21.08 -1.12 -13.34
CA PHE A 336 -20.49 0.21 -13.30
C PHE A 336 -19.12 0.16 -12.63
N GLN A 337 -18.25 1.08 -13.05
CA GLN A 337 -16.90 1.18 -12.53
C GLN A 337 -16.87 1.83 -11.13
N PRO A 338 -15.93 1.42 -10.27
CA PRO A 338 -14.93 0.37 -10.52
C PRO A 338 -15.50 -1.05 -10.34
N ASN A 339 -16.30 -1.29 -9.30
CA ASN A 339 -16.70 -2.62 -8.85
C ASN A 339 -18.20 -2.73 -8.49
N ILE A 340 -19.09 -2.06 -9.23
CA ILE A 340 -20.51 -1.98 -8.89
C ILE A 340 -21.33 -2.89 -9.81
N VAL A 341 -22.28 -3.63 -9.23
CA VAL A 341 -23.27 -4.43 -9.95
C VAL A 341 -24.66 -4.02 -9.48
N ILE A 342 -25.54 -3.69 -10.43
CA ILE A 342 -26.92 -3.30 -10.17
C ILE A 342 -27.85 -4.28 -10.86
N ASP A 343 -28.78 -4.85 -10.08
CA ASP A 343 -29.95 -5.55 -10.61
C ASP A 343 -31.20 -4.70 -10.40
N ALA A 344 -31.62 -4.04 -11.48
CA ALA A 344 -32.75 -3.13 -11.44
C ALA A 344 -34.10 -3.85 -11.24
N LYS A 345 -34.20 -5.15 -11.58
CA LYS A 345 -35.42 -5.94 -11.36
C LYS A 345 -35.52 -6.46 -9.94
N LEU A 346 -34.39 -6.84 -9.35
CA LEU A 346 -34.34 -7.25 -7.95
C LEU A 346 -34.35 -6.06 -7.00
N GLY A 347 -34.03 -4.85 -7.48
CA GLY A 347 -33.98 -3.64 -6.67
C GLY A 347 -32.76 -3.62 -5.75
N CYS A 348 -31.63 -4.15 -6.21
CA CYS A 348 -30.42 -4.31 -5.41
C CYS A 348 -29.17 -3.81 -6.14
N MET A 349 -28.30 -3.16 -5.37
CA MET A 349 -26.97 -2.75 -5.79
C MET A 349 -25.93 -3.34 -4.84
N TRP A 350 -24.91 -3.96 -5.42
CA TRP A 350 -23.79 -4.56 -4.70
C TRP A 350 -22.46 -3.98 -5.14
N TYR A 351 -21.49 -4.12 -4.25
CA TYR A 351 -20.07 -4.00 -4.58
C TYR A 351 -19.47 -5.39 -4.77
N LEU A 352 -18.62 -5.54 -5.77
CA LEU A 352 -17.79 -6.73 -5.96
C LEU A 352 -16.56 -6.61 -5.08
N ASN A 353 -16.34 -7.63 -4.25
CA ASN A 353 -15.20 -7.75 -3.35
C ASN A 353 -14.31 -8.90 -3.77
N LEU A 354 -13.00 -8.72 -3.63
CA LEU A 354 -12.00 -9.73 -3.87
C LEU A 354 -11.76 -10.54 -2.59
N CYS A 355 -11.92 -11.86 -2.64
CA CYS A 355 -11.52 -12.77 -1.58
C CYS A 355 -10.12 -13.31 -1.87
N ILE A 356 -9.13 -12.93 -1.07
CA ILE A 356 -7.72 -13.29 -1.30
C ILE A 356 -7.42 -14.73 -0.85
N ASP A 357 -7.92 -15.20 0.31
CA ASP A 357 -7.60 -16.54 0.82
C ASP A 357 -7.87 -17.68 -0.19
N PRO A 358 -9.01 -17.70 -0.92
CA PRO A 358 -9.27 -18.71 -1.94
C PRO A 358 -8.26 -18.68 -3.09
N ILE A 359 -7.77 -17.49 -3.47
CA ILE A 359 -6.80 -17.30 -4.56
C ILE A 359 -5.44 -17.90 -4.17
N CYS A 360 -5.04 -17.82 -2.90
CA CYS A 360 -3.79 -18.42 -2.41
C CYS A 360 -3.72 -19.94 -2.63
N ASN A 361 -4.87 -20.61 -2.69
CA ASN A 361 -4.98 -22.05 -2.98
C ASN A 361 -5.02 -22.35 -4.48
N LEU A 362 -5.39 -21.36 -5.32
CA LEU A 362 -5.51 -21.51 -6.77
C LEU A 362 -4.22 -21.17 -7.51
N ILE A 363 -3.36 -20.30 -6.95
CA ILE A 363 -2.05 -19.97 -7.51
C ILE A 363 -1.00 -20.92 -6.94
N SER A 364 -0.56 -21.88 -7.75
CA SER A 364 0.47 -22.86 -7.34
C SER A 364 1.87 -22.24 -7.23
N ASP A 365 2.21 -21.31 -8.12
CA ASP A 365 3.53 -20.64 -8.12
C ASP A 365 3.61 -19.61 -6.98
N ARG A 366 4.48 -19.89 -6.01
CA ARG A 366 4.67 -19.06 -4.80
C ARG A 366 5.32 -17.71 -5.10
N ILE A 367 6.13 -17.62 -6.14
CA ILE A 367 6.76 -16.35 -6.54
C ILE A 367 5.67 -15.45 -7.15
N ARG A 368 4.90 -15.99 -8.10
CA ARG A 368 3.77 -15.26 -8.70
C ARG A 368 2.71 -14.87 -7.67
N LEU A 369 2.42 -15.75 -6.70
CA LEU A 369 1.52 -15.44 -5.58
C LEU A 369 2.05 -14.27 -4.73
N THR A 370 3.36 -14.24 -4.46
CA THR A 370 3.99 -13.14 -3.72
C THR A 370 3.86 -11.82 -4.49
N GLU A 371 4.21 -11.81 -5.78
CA GLU A 371 4.08 -10.61 -6.63
C GLU A 371 2.63 -10.11 -6.68
N PHE A 372 1.66 -11.02 -6.79
CA PHE A 372 0.24 -10.71 -6.71
C PHE A 372 -0.14 -10.08 -5.37
N LEU A 373 0.22 -10.72 -4.24
CA LEU A 373 -0.16 -10.26 -2.90
C LEU A 373 0.45 -8.90 -2.56
N LEU A 374 1.66 -8.60 -3.03
CA LEU A 374 2.33 -7.31 -2.81
C LEU A 374 1.55 -6.12 -3.41
N GLN A 375 0.58 -6.38 -4.29
CA GLN A 375 -0.23 -5.38 -4.98
C GLN A 375 -1.70 -5.34 -4.51
N ARG A 376 -2.05 -6.05 -3.43
CA ARG A 376 -3.43 -6.15 -2.91
C ARG A 376 -3.61 -5.39 -1.61
N SER A 377 -4.76 -4.73 -1.45
CA SER A 377 -5.06 -3.90 -0.28
C SER A 377 -5.04 -4.69 1.05
N SER A 378 -5.43 -5.97 1.03
CA SER A 378 -5.34 -6.88 2.20
C SER A 378 -4.16 -7.87 2.12
N GLY A 379 -3.18 -7.58 1.25
CA GLY A 379 -2.10 -8.51 0.91
C GLY A 379 -1.08 -8.72 2.03
N LYS A 380 -0.82 -7.73 2.90
CA LYS A 380 0.20 -7.82 3.97
C LYS A 380 -0.03 -9.01 4.89
N GLN A 381 -1.22 -9.10 5.50
CA GLN A 381 -1.54 -10.14 6.48
C GLN A 381 -1.52 -11.54 5.84
N VAL A 382 -2.07 -11.66 4.64
CA VAL A 382 -2.10 -12.93 3.90
C VAL A 382 -0.69 -13.35 3.48
N LEU A 383 0.14 -12.41 3.02
CA LEU A 383 1.52 -12.68 2.63
C LEU A 383 2.34 -13.17 3.82
N LEU A 384 2.23 -12.54 4.99
CA LEU A 384 2.92 -12.99 6.20
C LEU A 384 2.48 -14.40 6.62
N LYS A 385 1.19 -14.72 6.49
CA LYS A 385 0.66 -16.07 6.72
C LYS A 385 1.23 -17.09 5.73
N VAL A 386 1.26 -16.75 4.43
CA VAL A 386 1.83 -17.61 3.37
C VAL A 386 3.33 -17.83 3.61
N LEU A 387 4.08 -16.78 3.92
CA LEU A 387 5.50 -16.88 4.27
C LEU A 387 5.71 -17.78 5.48
N GLY A 388 4.93 -17.61 6.55
CA GLY A 388 4.97 -18.48 7.72
C GLY A 388 4.70 -19.95 7.41
N GLN A 389 3.76 -20.23 6.48
CA GLN A 389 3.49 -21.60 6.01
C GLN A 389 4.62 -22.16 5.13
N LEU A 390 5.33 -21.32 4.37
CA LEU A 390 6.47 -21.76 3.55
C LEU A 390 7.67 -22.17 4.40
N VAL A 391 7.83 -21.57 5.58
CA VAL A 391 8.89 -21.87 6.54
C VAL A 391 8.39 -22.68 7.75
N ASP A 392 7.25 -23.36 7.62
CA ASP A 392 6.60 -24.08 8.72
C ASP A 392 7.48 -25.18 9.34
N ASP A 393 7.06 -25.71 10.49
CA ASP A 393 7.73 -26.70 11.33
C ASP A 393 8.27 -27.93 10.58
N GLN A 394 7.68 -28.29 9.45
CA GLN A 394 8.06 -29.43 8.63
C GLN A 394 8.96 -29.08 7.43
N TYR A 395 9.54 -27.87 7.40
CA TYR A 395 10.35 -27.41 6.29
C TYR A 395 11.61 -28.27 6.08
N LYS A 396 11.78 -28.80 4.87
CA LYS A 396 12.89 -29.72 4.49
C LYS A 396 13.98 -29.07 3.64
N GLY A 397 14.03 -27.73 3.56
CA GLY A 397 15.05 -27.03 2.76
C GLY A 397 14.81 -27.00 1.24
N THR A 398 13.72 -27.58 0.74
CA THR A 398 13.47 -27.74 -0.71
C THR A 398 13.10 -26.43 -1.43
N LEU A 399 12.68 -25.39 -0.71
CA LEU A 399 12.19 -24.13 -1.30
C LEU A 399 13.17 -22.96 -1.12
N LEU A 400 14.45 -23.22 -0.80
CA LEU A 400 15.43 -22.14 -0.57
C LEU A 400 15.57 -21.16 -1.77
N PRO A 401 15.67 -21.62 -3.04
CA PRO A 401 15.73 -20.70 -4.18
C PRO A 401 14.45 -19.87 -4.37
N VAL A 402 13.31 -20.46 -4.01
CA VAL A 402 12.00 -19.78 -4.05
C VAL A 402 11.96 -18.69 -2.99
N LEU A 403 12.39 -18.99 -1.76
CA LEU A 403 12.48 -18.02 -0.65
C LEU A 403 13.44 -16.87 -0.99
N GLU A 404 14.61 -17.16 -1.57
CA GLU A 404 15.57 -16.14 -2.01
C GLU A 404 14.92 -15.15 -2.99
N THR A 405 14.17 -15.67 -3.96
CA THR A 405 13.44 -14.85 -4.93
C THR A 405 12.34 -14.04 -4.26
N ILE A 406 11.57 -14.65 -3.36
CA ILE A 406 10.49 -13.99 -2.61
C ILE A 406 11.05 -12.84 -1.75
N PHE A 407 12.11 -13.09 -0.98
CA PHE A 407 12.79 -12.05 -0.20
C PHE A 407 13.29 -10.93 -1.09
N SER A 408 13.83 -11.26 -2.26
CA SER A 408 14.27 -10.24 -3.22
C SER A 408 13.12 -9.38 -3.74
N ARG A 409 11.93 -9.93 -3.97
CA ARG A 409 10.75 -9.15 -4.39
C ARG A 409 10.25 -8.24 -3.27
N ILE A 410 10.22 -8.74 -2.04
CA ILE A 410 9.80 -7.97 -0.86
C ILE A 410 10.78 -6.83 -0.60
N ASN A 411 12.07 -7.13 -0.50
CA ASN A 411 13.09 -6.16 -0.16
C ASN A 411 13.32 -5.12 -1.27
N LYS A 412 13.02 -5.44 -2.55
CA LYS A 412 13.01 -4.45 -3.63
C LYS A 412 12.00 -3.33 -3.36
N ILE A 413 10.79 -3.68 -2.94
CA ILE A 413 9.74 -2.70 -2.61
C ILE A 413 10.13 -1.91 -1.35
N TYR A 414 10.60 -2.63 -0.33
CA TYR A 414 11.04 -2.01 0.92
C TYR A 414 12.19 -1.02 0.69
N ALA A 415 13.21 -1.38 -0.12
CA ALA A 415 14.31 -0.50 -0.49
C ALA A 415 13.84 0.79 -1.18
N SER A 416 12.93 0.65 -2.15
CA SER A 416 12.36 1.80 -2.86
C SER A 416 11.63 2.74 -1.91
N TRP A 417 10.96 2.21 -0.88
CA TRP A 417 10.28 3.01 0.13
C TRP A 417 11.27 3.73 1.06
N VAL A 418 12.24 2.99 1.61
CA VAL A 418 13.27 3.57 2.50
C VAL A 418 14.07 4.66 1.80
N GLN A 419 14.43 4.47 0.53
CA GLN A 419 15.13 5.48 -0.26
C GLN A 419 14.28 6.74 -0.47
N LEU A 420 12.98 6.57 -0.72
CA LEU A 420 12.04 7.69 -0.89
C LEU A 420 11.84 8.45 0.41
N GLU A 421 11.73 7.75 1.53
CA GLU A 421 11.60 8.35 2.86
C GLU A 421 12.85 9.17 3.23
N LEU A 422 14.04 8.63 2.94
CA LEU A 422 15.30 9.34 3.15
C LEU A 422 15.41 10.61 2.28
N GLN A 423 14.97 10.55 1.02
CA GLN A 423 14.92 11.72 0.14
C GLN A 423 13.97 12.79 0.70
N ASN A 424 12.80 12.40 1.20
CA ASN A 424 11.84 13.33 1.79
C ASN A 424 12.38 14.01 3.06
N GLN A 425 13.18 13.29 3.86
CA GLN A 425 13.81 13.85 5.07
C GLN A 425 15.01 14.76 4.75
N THR A 426 15.74 14.51 3.66
CA THR A 426 16.96 15.27 3.30
C THR A 426 16.70 16.46 2.37
N ALA A 427 15.57 16.51 1.66
CA ALA A 427 15.22 17.56 0.70
C ALA A 427 14.62 18.85 1.32
N GLN A 428 15.01 19.24 2.54
CA GLN A 428 14.59 20.49 3.19
C GLN A 428 15.70 21.56 3.11
N PRO A 429 15.77 22.40 2.08
CA PRO A 429 16.47 23.68 2.17
C PRO A 429 15.58 24.73 2.84
N SER A 430 16.07 25.37 3.89
CA SER A 430 15.35 26.32 4.76
C SER A 430 14.82 27.60 4.07
N ASN A 431 15.03 27.79 2.76
CA ASN A 431 14.83 29.08 2.08
C ASN A 431 14.07 29.04 0.74
N VAL A 432 13.35 27.97 0.40
CA VAL A 432 12.49 27.98 -0.80
C VAL A 432 11.08 27.55 -0.42
N LYS A 433 10.10 28.46 -0.58
CA LYS A 433 8.66 28.12 -0.55
C LYS A 433 8.32 27.29 -1.80
N THR A 434 8.60 26.00 -1.77
CA THR A 434 8.12 25.06 -2.78
C THR A 434 6.64 24.76 -2.53
N SER A 435 5.79 25.33 -3.37
CA SER A 435 4.42 24.85 -3.55
C SER A 435 4.44 23.42 -4.08
N THR A 436 3.73 22.51 -3.39
CA THR A 436 3.48 21.08 -3.70
C THR A 436 4.54 20.08 -3.18
N VAL A 437 4.52 19.84 -1.87
CA VAL A 437 4.92 18.53 -1.33
C VAL A 437 3.97 17.50 -1.94
N LYS A 438 4.41 16.73 -2.94
CA LYS A 438 3.70 15.53 -3.35
C LYS A 438 3.79 14.55 -2.19
N HIS A 439 2.75 14.46 -1.37
CA HIS A 439 2.63 13.38 -0.40
C HIS A 439 2.65 12.06 -1.17
N THR A 440 3.79 11.39 -1.17
CA THR A 440 3.93 10.07 -1.78
C THR A 440 3.30 9.04 -0.85
N SER A 441 2.25 8.36 -1.32
CA SER A 441 1.62 7.29 -0.56
C SER A 441 2.57 6.10 -0.42
N PRO A 442 2.52 5.37 0.72
CA PRO A 442 3.24 4.11 0.85
C PRO A 442 2.83 3.12 -0.24
N PRO A 443 3.70 2.14 -0.57
CA PRO A 443 3.31 1.04 -1.44
C PRO A 443 2.12 0.29 -0.82
N ILE A 444 1.32 -0.35 -1.68
CA ILE A 444 0.08 -1.04 -1.26
C ILE A 444 0.37 -2.05 -0.14
N VAL A 445 1.44 -2.84 -0.28
CA VAL A 445 1.95 -3.71 0.78
C VAL A 445 3.40 -3.38 1.08
N LEU A 446 3.66 -3.01 2.32
CA LEU A 446 4.99 -2.81 2.88
C LEU A 446 5.24 -3.88 3.95
N ILE A 447 6.21 -4.76 3.69
CA ILE A 447 6.73 -5.73 4.66
C ILE A 447 8.03 -5.17 5.22
N GLU A 448 8.04 -4.93 6.51
CA GLU A 448 9.19 -4.39 7.22
C GLU A 448 10.03 -5.51 7.82
N GLN A 449 11.26 -5.19 8.24
CA GLN A 449 12.14 -6.20 8.86
C GLN A 449 11.52 -6.78 10.14
N LEU A 450 10.79 -5.98 10.92
CA LEU A 450 10.11 -6.45 12.14
C LEU A 450 9.03 -7.50 11.83
N ASP A 451 8.29 -7.34 10.72
CA ASP A 451 7.30 -8.33 10.29
C ASP A 451 7.97 -9.67 9.95
N MET A 452 9.14 -9.62 9.29
CA MET A 452 9.93 -10.81 8.96
C MET A 452 10.54 -11.46 10.20
N VAL A 453 11.01 -10.67 11.16
CA VAL A 453 11.53 -11.17 12.44
C VAL A 453 10.46 -11.97 13.19
N GLN A 454 9.20 -11.53 13.19
CA GLN A 454 8.11 -12.30 13.82
C GLN A 454 7.89 -13.67 13.16
N ILE A 455 8.12 -13.79 11.85
CA ILE A 455 8.07 -15.08 11.15
C ILE A 455 9.27 -15.93 11.54
N PHE A 456 10.47 -15.34 11.53
CA PHE A 456 11.70 -16.06 11.85
C PHE A 456 11.70 -16.57 13.31
N GLN A 457 11.14 -15.80 14.26
CA GLN A 457 11.01 -16.22 15.66
C GLN A 457 10.25 -17.54 15.83
N ARG A 458 9.28 -17.84 14.97
CA ARG A 458 8.52 -19.10 15.02
C ARG A 458 9.36 -20.31 14.61
N ILE A 459 10.42 -20.09 13.85
CA ILE A 459 11.33 -21.12 13.35
C ILE A 459 12.69 -21.10 14.06
N ALA A 460 12.85 -20.33 15.14
CA ALA A 460 14.11 -20.24 15.86
C ALA A 460 14.61 -21.62 16.32
N ARG A 461 15.93 -21.84 16.27
CA ARG A 461 16.60 -23.10 16.69
C ARG A 461 16.19 -24.35 15.91
N ARG A 462 15.80 -24.18 14.64
CA ARG A 462 15.39 -25.28 13.76
C ARG A 462 16.41 -25.53 12.66
N PRO A 463 16.43 -26.74 12.08
CA PRO A 463 17.27 -27.01 10.93
C PRO A 463 16.93 -26.04 9.79
N HIS A 464 17.95 -25.47 9.16
CA HIS A 464 17.87 -24.47 8.07
C HIS A 464 17.50 -23.04 8.45
N THR A 465 17.20 -22.73 9.72
CA THR A 465 16.89 -21.35 10.13
C THR A 465 18.04 -20.39 9.89
N GLU A 466 19.28 -20.81 10.20
CA GLU A 466 20.49 -20.06 9.85
C GLU A 466 20.55 -19.77 8.35
N THR A 467 20.32 -20.77 7.50
CA THR A 467 20.36 -20.58 6.04
C THR A 467 19.30 -19.60 5.55
N ILE A 468 18.08 -19.67 6.07
CA ILE A 468 16.98 -18.77 5.71
C ILE A 468 17.31 -17.32 6.14
N LEU A 469 17.81 -17.15 7.36
CA LEU A 469 18.24 -15.84 7.87
C LEU A 469 19.38 -15.25 7.02
N MET A 470 20.34 -16.08 6.62
CA MET A 470 21.44 -15.67 5.74
C MET A 470 20.94 -15.27 4.34
N LEU A 471 19.99 -16.00 3.77
CA LEU A 471 19.36 -15.63 2.49
C LEU A 471 18.62 -14.30 2.59
N TYR A 472 17.89 -14.07 3.69
CA TYR A 472 17.21 -12.80 3.92
C TYR A 472 18.21 -11.64 4.07
N LEU A 473 19.29 -11.85 4.83
CA LEU A 473 20.36 -10.85 5.00
C LEU A 473 21.07 -10.54 3.67
N GLN A 474 21.37 -11.56 2.87
CA GLN A 474 21.93 -11.38 1.52
C GLN A 474 20.99 -10.56 0.63
N SER A 475 19.68 -10.82 0.72
CA SER A 475 18.67 -10.05 0.00
C SER A 475 18.64 -8.58 0.46
N LEU A 476 18.70 -8.30 1.76
CA LEU A 476 18.79 -6.92 2.27
C LEU A 476 20.03 -6.20 1.74
N ASN A 477 21.20 -6.86 1.78
CA ASN A 477 22.46 -6.31 1.29
C ASN A 477 22.42 -6.03 -0.23
N LYS A 478 21.82 -6.93 -1.01
CA LYS A 478 21.63 -6.74 -2.47
C LYS A 478 20.88 -5.45 -2.80
N PHE A 479 19.99 -4.99 -1.92
CA PHE A 479 19.24 -3.74 -2.09
C PHE A 479 19.75 -2.59 -1.21
N ASN A 480 20.97 -2.70 -0.65
CA ASN A 480 21.60 -1.70 0.21
C ASN A 480 20.76 -1.30 1.44
N ILE A 481 20.06 -2.27 2.04
CA ILE A 481 19.28 -2.06 3.27
C ILE A 481 20.10 -2.56 4.46
N ALA A 482 20.32 -1.70 5.45
CA ALA A 482 20.97 -2.09 6.71
C ALA A 482 20.04 -2.99 7.54
N ALA A 483 20.60 -4.06 8.12
CA ALA A 483 19.88 -4.88 9.08
C ALA A 483 19.50 -4.05 10.32
N GLN A 484 18.29 -4.24 10.86
CA GLN A 484 17.84 -3.61 12.10
C GLN A 484 18.30 -4.40 13.33
N GLU A 485 18.15 -3.80 14.51
CA GLU A 485 18.64 -4.34 15.78
C GLU A 485 18.07 -5.73 16.10
N GLU A 486 16.75 -5.90 15.99
CA GLU A 486 16.09 -7.17 16.34
C GLU A 486 16.45 -8.31 15.37
N LEU A 487 16.56 -8.02 14.08
CA LEU A 487 17.04 -8.99 13.09
C LEU A 487 18.51 -9.37 13.38
N SER A 488 19.33 -8.37 13.70
CA SER A 488 20.74 -8.55 14.03
C SER A 488 20.92 -9.47 15.25
N LYS A 489 20.21 -9.21 16.35
CA LYS A 489 20.20 -10.05 17.55
C LYS A 489 19.75 -11.48 17.24
N MET A 490 18.72 -11.65 16.40
CA MET A 490 18.22 -12.96 16.03
C MET A 490 19.24 -13.77 15.22
N ILE A 491 19.88 -13.16 14.22
CA ILE A 491 20.95 -13.80 13.43
C ILE A 491 22.10 -14.23 14.34
N ILE A 492 22.52 -13.36 15.25
CA ILE A 492 23.58 -13.66 16.22
C ILE A 492 23.18 -14.85 17.10
N SER A 493 21.97 -14.84 17.67
CA SER A 493 21.49 -15.91 18.55
C SER A 493 21.48 -17.27 17.85
N GLU A 494 21.10 -17.32 16.57
CA GLU A 494 21.04 -18.57 15.81
C GLU A 494 22.45 -19.06 15.44
N LEU A 495 23.38 -18.16 15.07
CA LEU A 495 24.77 -18.51 14.77
C LEU A 495 25.51 -19.04 16.01
N ILE A 496 25.26 -18.45 17.19
CA ILE A 496 25.82 -18.94 18.46
C ILE A 496 25.26 -20.33 18.78
N HIS A 497 23.95 -20.54 18.57
CA HIS A 497 23.31 -21.84 18.81
C HIS A 497 23.88 -22.96 17.94
N ASN A 498 24.16 -22.66 16.66
CA ASN A 498 24.72 -23.63 15.70
C ASN A 498 26.25 -23.74 15.75
N HIS A 499 26.93 -23.01 16.65
CA HIS A 499 28.39 -22.91 16.75
C HIS A 499 29.08 -22.39 15.47
N SER A 500 28.38 -21.60 14.65
CA SER A 500 28.84 -21.02 13.39
C SER A 500 29.68 -19.74 13.59
N PHE A 501 30.70 -19.78 14.46
CA PHE A 501 31.46 -18.59 14.89
C PHE A 501 32.25 -17.91 13.77
N ASP A 502 32.74 -18.66 12.78
CA ASP A 502 33.43 -18.10 11.61
C ASP A 502 32.52 -17.22 10.77
N THR A 503 31.26 -17.62 10.61
CA THR A 503 30.26 -16.84 9.90
C THR A 503 29.94 -15.56 10.66
N LEU A 504 29.78 -15.65 11.99
CA LEU A 504 29.58 -14.49 12.85
C LEU A 504 30.73 -13.48 12.73
N ARG A 505 31.99 -13.96 12.78
CA ARG A 505 33.18 -13.12 12.57
C ARG A 505 33.13 -12.40 11.23
N ARG A 506 32.85 -13.12 10.14
CA ARG A 506 32.74 -12.51 8.81
C ARG A 506 31.64 -11.44 8.75
N LEU A 507 30.46 -11.72 9.30
CA LEU A 507 29.33 -10.79 9.28
C LEU A 507 29.66 -9.44 9.96
N VAL A 508 30.35 -9.48 11.09
CA VAL A 508 30.78 -8.26 11.79
C VAL A 508 31.96 -7.58 11.08
N SER A 509 32.92 -8.34 10.56
CA SER A 509 34.03 -7.78 9.79
C SER A 509 33.56 -6.99 8.57
N TYR A 510 32.56 -7.50 7.85
CA TYR A 510 31.95 -6.84 6.69
C TYR A 510 30.80 -5.88 7.04
N SER A 511 30.56 -5.62 8.33
CA SER A 511 29.50 -4.69 8.81
C SER A 511 28.11 -5.02 8.24
N MET A 512 27.80 -6.31 8.07
CA MET A 512 26.51 -6.78 7.55
C MET A 512 25.40 -6.77 8.60
N VAL A 513 25.78 -6.81 9.87
CA VAL A 513 24.89 -6.75 11.04
C VAL A 513 24.92 -5.33 11.60
N LEU A 514 23.85 -4.87 12.24
CA LEU A 514 23.81 -3.54 12.83
C LEU A 514 24.90 -3.39 13.91
N GLU A 515 25.84 -2.48 13.66
CA GLU A 515 26.86 -2.11 14.64
C GLU A 515 26.27 -1.09 15.62
N SER A 516 25.68 -1.56 16.72
CA SER A 516 25.15 -0.70 17.79
C SER A 516 25.65 -1.13 19.16
N LYS A 517 25.63 -0.21 20.13
CA LYS A 517 25.95 -0.52 21.54
C LYS A 517 25.08 -1.66 22.07
N ALA A 518 23.80 -1.70 21.70
CA ALA A 518 22.87 -2.72 22.15
C ALA A 518 23.21 -4.11 21.58
N VAL A 519 23.55 -4.20 20.29
CA VAL A 519 23.97 -5.46 19.65
C VAL A 519 25.31 -5.95 20.23
N ALA A 520 26.26 -5.06 20.46
CA ALA A 520 27.53 -5.43 21.08
C ALA A 520 27.37 -5.91 22.53
N CYS A 521 26.55 -5.23 23.35
CA CYS A 521 26.21 -5.70 24.69
C CYS A 521 25.51 -7.06 24.68
N PHE A 522 24.66 -7.32 23.67
CA PHE A 522 24.02 -8.62 23.48
C PHE A 522 25.02 -9.73 23.13
N LEU A 523 26.05 -9.44 22.33
CA LEU A 523 27.15 -10.39 22.10
C LEU A 523 27.92 -10.67 23.40
N LEU A 524 28.22 -9.63 24.17
CA LEU A 524 28.92 -9.75 25.45
C LEU A 524 28.15 -10.57 26.48
N SER A 525 26.81 -10.50 26.50
CA SER A 525 26.02 -11.36 27.40
C SER A 525 26.11 -12.85 27.07
N HIS A 526 26.64 -13.21 25.90
CA HIS A 526 26.88 -14.59 25.47
C HIS A 526 28.38 -14.93 25.44
N SER A 527 29.22 -14.14 26.10
CA SER A 527 30.68 -14.33 26.17
C SER A 527 31.10 -15.69 26.73
N ASP A 528 30.27 -16.28 27.57
CA ASP A 528 30.57 -17.51 28.30
C ASP A 528 30.62 -18.75 27.38
N VAL A 529 30.03 -18.66 26.19
CA VAL A 529 29.96 -19.76 25.23
C VAL A 529 31.27 -19.93 24.45
N ASP A 530 31.87 -18.82 24.00
CA ASP A 530 33.15 -18.84 23.27
C ASP A 530 33.88 -17.49 23.39
N THR A 531 35.20 -17.55 23.65
CA THR A 531 36.08 -16.37 23.73
C THR A 531 36.10 -15.53 22.44
N ALA A 532 35.84 -16.13 21.28
CA ALA A 532 35.73 -15.46 20.00
C ALA A 532 34.54 -14.49 19.96
N ILE A 533 33.44 -14.77 20.64
CA ILE A 533 32.26 -13.87 20.71
C ILE A 533 32.63 -12.58 21.43
N SER A 534 33.38 -12.71 22.54
CA SER A 534 33.89 -11.56 23.30
C SER A 534 34.78 -10.68 22.44
N GLN A 535 35.66 -11.29 21.64
CA GLN A 535 36.52 -10.54 20.73
C GLN A 535 35.72 -9.82 19.64
N VAL A 536 34.74 -10.48 19.02
CA VAL A 536 33.86 -9.87 18.01
C VAL A 536 33.08 -8.70 18.59
N ALA A 537 32.61 -8.79 19.83
CA ALA A 537 31.91 -7.71 20.50
C ALA A 537 32.82 -6.51 20.79
N ILE A 538 34.06 -6.76 21.23
CA ILE A 538 35.06 -5.72 21.45
C ILE A 538 35.44 -5.05 20.13
N ASP A 539 35.62 -5.81 19.04
CA ASP A 539 35.91 -5.29 17.71
C ASP A 539 34.77 -4.38 17.21
N MET A 540 33.51 -4.79 17.41
CA MET A 540 32.33 -3.98 17.09
C MET A 540 32.28 -2.68 17.92
N LEU A 541 32.51 -2.74 19.24
CA LEU A 541 32.55 -1.55 20.10
C LEU A 541 33.71 -0.61 19.72
N GLY A 542 34.84 -1.18 19.29
CA GLY A 542 35.99 -0.43 18.81
C GLY A 542 35.66 0.40 17.58
N LYS A 543 34.95 -0.18 16.60
CA LYS A 543 34.46 0.53 15.41
C LYS A 543 33.50 1.68 15.76
N ILE A 544 32.59 1.46 16.72
CA ILE A 544 31.61 2.46 17.17
C ILE A 544 32.25 3.50 18.13
N GLN A 545 33.53 3.35 18.47
CA GLN A 545 34.25 4.18 19.45
C GLN A 545 33.60 4.20 20.85
N ALA A 546 32.93 3.12 21.23
CA ALA A 546 32.26 2.98 22.53
C ALA A 546 33.24 2.51 23.63
N HIS A 547 34.32 3.27 23.83
CA HIS A 547 35.46 2.92 24.69
C HIS A 547 35.09 2.65 26.15
N GLU A 548 34.09 3.37 26.68
CA GLU A 548 33.60 3.18 28.06
C GLU A 548 33.12 1.74 28.32
N ILE A 549 32.36 1.17 27.38
CA ILE A 549 31.83 -0.20 27.51
C ILE A 549 32.96 -1.22 27.37
N ILE A 550 33.91 -0.98 26.45
CA ILE A 550 35.09 -1.85 26.28
C ILE A 550 35.90 -1.92 27.58
N ILE A 551 36.12 -0.77 28.22
CA ILE A 551 36.85 -0.69 29.49
C ILE A 551 36.14 -1.50 30.57
N GLU A 552 34.82 -1.38 30.71
CA GLU A 552 34.07 -2.14 31.71
C GLU A 552 34.15 -3.66 31.48
N VAL A 553 34.09 -4.11 30.23
CA VAL A 553 34.27 -5.52 29.87
C VAL A 553 35.68 -6.01 30.18
N MET A 554 36.72 -5.25 29.82
CA MET A 554 38.11 -5.63 30.06
C MET A 554 38.44 -5.68 31.57
N LEU A 555 37.84 -4.80 32.37
CA LEU A 555 37.92 -4.84 33.83
C LEU A 555 37.25 -6.09 34.39
N GLY A 556 36.09 -6.48 33.87
CA GLY A 556 35.41 -7.72 34.25
C GLY A 556 36.19 -8.98 33.88
N GLN A 557 36.93 -8.97 32.77
CA GLN A 557 37.81 -10.07 32.32
C GLN A 557 39.18 -10.12 33.03
N GLY A 558 39.48 -9.20 33.94
CA GLY A 558 40.76 -9.13 34.64
C GLY A 558 41.93 -8.55 33.82
N LYS A 559 41.69 -8.03 32.60
CA LYS A 559 42.70 -7.38 31.75
C LYS A 559 42.90 -5.91 32.13
N VAL A 560 43.19 -5.65 33.40
CA VAL A 560 43.15 -4.30 33.99
C VAL A 560 44.18 -3.34 33.37
N ILE A 561 45.39 -3.83 33.04
CA ILE A 561 46.45 -2.99 32.45
C ILE A 561 46.10 -2.54 31.03
N ASP A 562 45.54 -3.43 30.21
CA ASP A 562 45.13 -3.09 28.85
C ASP A 562 43.92 -2.15 28.87
N ALA A 563 42.98 -2.35 29.80
CA ALA A 563 41.86 -1.43 30.04
C ALA A 563 42.36 -0.03 30.42
N LEU A 564 43.38 0.05 31.28
CA LEU A 564 43.98 1.31 31.74
C LEU A 564 44.69 2.04 30.60
N ARG A 565 45.36 1.29 29.71
CA ARG A 565 46.01 1.82 28.50
C ARG A 565 44.98 2.40 27.54
N LEU A 566 43.87 1.67 27.30
CA LEU A 566 42.78 2.15 26.45
C LEU A 566 42.12 3.39 27.04
N ALA A 567 41.84 3.40 28.34
CA ALA A 567 41.21 4.53 29.05
C ALA A 567 42.08 5.80 28.99
N LYS A 568 43.39 5.67 29.19
CA LYS A 568 44.36 6.77 29.04
C LYS A 568 44.31 7.38 27.64
N ASN A 569 44.22 6.55 26.60
CA ASN A 569 44.28 6.99 25.22
C ASN A 569 42.95 7.56 24.70
N SER A 570 41.81 7.14 25.25
CA SER A 570 40.48 7.45 24.71
C SER A 570 39.65 8.43 25.54
N LEU A 571 39.66 8.36 26.88
CA LEU A 571 38.88 9.24 27.76
C LEU A 571 39.66 10.48 28.23
N GLY A 572 40.99 10.45 28.13
CA GLY A 572 41.89 11.43 28.75
C GLY A 572 42.13 11.14 30.24
N LEU A 573 43.31 11.52 30.76
CA LEU A 573 43.76 11.17 32.12
C LEU A 573 42.78 11.59 33.23
N ASP A 574 42.06 12.69 33.04
CA ASP A 574 41.26 13.34 34.10
C ASP A 574 39.91 12.64 34.32
N LYS A 575 39.43 11.88 33.33
CA LYS A 575 38.09 11.27 33.34
C LYS A 575 38.10 9.79 33.74
N VAL A 576 39.27 9.19 34.01
CA VAL A 576 39.39 7.77 34.36
C VAL A 576 39.06 7.56 35.85
N PRO A 577 38.03 6.77 36.21
CA PRO A 577 37.63 6.60 37.61
C PRO A 577 38.57 5.65 38.38
N ALA A 578 39.35 6.17 39.32
CA ALA A 578 40.37 5.40 40.06
C ALA A 578 39.79 4.19 40.81
N ARG A 579 38.64 4.35 41.45
CA ARG A 579 37.99 3.30 42.25
C ARG A 579 37.66 2.04 41.45
N LYS A 580 37.08 2.18 40.26
CA LYS A 580 36.68 1.04 39.42
C LYS A 580 37.87 0.17 39.01
N PHE A 581 39.00 0.80 38.67
CA PHE A 581 40.22 0.10 38.27
C PHE A 581 40.93 -0.56 39.46
N LEU A 582 40.96 0.09 40.62
CA LEU A 582 41.53 -0.47 41.85
C LEU A 582 40.71 -1.66 42.37
N GLU A 583 39.38 -1.58 42.29
CA GLU A 583 38.50 -2.68 42.66
C GLU A 583 38.69 -3.90 41.74
N ALA A 584 38.78 -3.67 40.42
CA ALA A 584 39.06 -4.74 39.46
C ALA A 584 40.44 -5.37 39.66
N ALA A 585 41.47 -4.55 39.92
CA ALA A 585 42.83 -5.04 40.21
C ALA A 585 42.92 -5.81 41.53
N HIS A 586 42.11 -5.43 42.52
CA HIS A 586 42.02 -6.17 43.77
C HIS A 586 41.34 -7.53 43.57
N LYS A 587 40.28 -7.60 42.76
CA LYS A 587 39.57 -8.86 42.42
C LYS A 587 40.44 -9.86 41.62
N THR A 588 41.50 -9.40 40.94
CA THR A 588 42.42 -10.30 40.22
C THR A 588 43.38 -11.07 41.14
N ASN A 589 43.50 -10.73 42.44
CA ASN A 589 44.43 -11.34 43.40
C ASN A 589 45.90 -11.38 42.94
N ASP A 590 46.29 -10.50 42.01
CA ASP A 590 47.68 -10.35 41.54
C ASP A 590 48.24 -9.02 42.08
N ASP A 591 49.16 -9.15 43.04
CA ASP A 591 49.79 -8.03 43.74
C ASP A 591 50.55 -7.10 42.79
N LEU A 592 51.11 -7.62 41.68
CA LEU A 592 51.86 -6.84 40.70
C LEU A 592 50.92 -5.96 39.86
N ILE A 593 49.76 -6.50 39.48
CA ILE A 593 48.74 -5.75 38.73
C ILE A 593 48.16 -4.67 39.64
N PHE A 594 47.84 -4.99 40.90
CA PHE A 594 47.34 -4.02 41.87
C PHE A 594 48.35 -2.89 42.13
N HIS A 595 49.64 -3.23 42.35
CA HIS A 595 50.69 -2.24 42.53
C HIS A 595 50.83 -1.30 41.32
N SER A 596 50.81 -1.87 40.11
CA SER A 596 50.97 -1.10 38.87
C SER A 596 49.82 -0.12 38.62
N VAL A 597 48.58 -0.55 38.89
CA VAL A 597 47.38 0.28 38.78
C VAL A 597 47.37 1.38 39.86
N PHE A 598 47.72 1.04 41.10
CA PHE A 598 47.81 2.01 42.20
C PHE A 598 48.86 3.09 41.93
N ARG A 599 50.07 2.69 41.50
CA ARG A 599 51.14 3.61 41.14
C ARG A 599 50.78 4.49 39.94
N PHE A 600 50.04 3.96 38.97
CA PHE A 600 49.54 4.77 37.86
C PHE A 600 48.64 5.92 38.34
N PHE A 601 47.69 5.65 39.24
CA PHE A 601 46.81 6.70 39.77
C PHE A 601 47.54 7.68 40.70
N GLN A 602 48.55 7.23 41.45
CA GLN A 602 49.45 8.15 42.18
C GLN A 602 50.17 9.11 41.23
N MET A 603 50.72 8.60 40.12
CA MET A 603 51.38 9.42 39.12
C MET A 603 50.41 10.33 38.35
N ARG A 604 49.16 9.91 38.16
CA ARG A 604 48.08 10.77 37.64
C ARG A 604 47.78 11.91 38.60
N ASN A 605 47.59 11.62 39.88
CA ASN A 605 47.28 12.65 40.88
C ASN A 605 48.45 13.62 41.06
N LEU A 606 49.69 13.15 40.95
CA LEU A 606 50.87 14.03 40.95
C LEU A 606 50.86 15.01 39.76
N LYS A 607 50.35 14.59 38.61
CA LYS A 607 50.25 15.46 37.42
C LYS A 607 49.07 16.42 37.44
N LEU A 608 47.94 16.03 38.05
CA LEU A 608 46.71 16.81 38.04
C LEU A 608 46.50 17.69 39.27
N TYR A 609 46.98 17.22 40.41
CA TYR A 609 46.73 17.82 41.73
C TYR A 609 48.03 18.06 42.50
N GLU A 610 49.20 17.87 41.86
CA GLU A 610 50.54 18.00 42.47
C GLU A 610 50.75 17.15 43.74
N THR A 611 49.92 16.12 43.95
CA THR A 611 49.92 15.30 45.15
C THR A 611 49.75 13.83 44.82
N LEU A 612 50.42 12.94 45.57
CA LEU A 612 50.28 11.49 45.41
C LEU A 612 49.00 10.94 46.09
N ALA A 613 48.28 11.78 46.83
CA ALA A 613 47.10 11.39 47.59
C ALA A 613 45.88 11.22 46.68
N PHE A 614 45.01 10.26 46.99
CA PHE A 614 43.73 10.13 46.31
C PHE A 614 42.72 11.14 46.88
N PRO A 615 41.98 11.87 46.03
CA PRO A 615 40.91 12.76 46.49
C PRO A 615 39.87 11.99 47.30
N LYS A 616 39.42 12.55 48.44
CA LYS A 616 38.39 11.93 49.28
C LYS A 616 37.08 11.66 48.52
N ALA A 617 36.80 12.42 47.47
CA ALA A 617 35.64 12.25 46.60
C ALA A 617 35.66 10.93 45.79
N GLU A 618 36.82 10.32 45.53
CA GLU A 618 36.95 9.08 44.74
C GLU A 618 36.67 7.81 45.57
N GLN A 619 36.52 7.92 46.90
CA GLN A 619 36.17 6.81 47.82
C GLN A 619 37.13 5.59 47.74
N CYS A 620 38.44 5.82 47.59
CA CYS A 620 39.46 4.76 47.47
C CYS A 620 40.11 4.33 48.80
N THR A 621 39.54 4.69 49.96
CA THR A 621 40.18 4.53 51.28
C THR A 621 40.53 3.09 51.65
N GLU A 622 39.67 2.13 51.30
CA GLU A 622 39.88 0.70 51.55
C GLU A 622 41.07 0.15 50.73
N PHE A 623 41.19 0.57 49.46
CA PHE A 623 42.29 0.15 48.58
C PHE A 623 43.64 0.75 49.00
N ILE A 624 43.64 1.95 49.58
CA ILE A 624 44.86 2.57 50.15
C ILE A 624 45.34 1.80 51.38
N GLN A 625 44.41 1.37 52.24
CA GLN A 625 44.75 0.53 53.40
C GLN A 625 45.29 -0.83 52.95
N HIS A 626 44.67 -1.45 51.95
CA HIS A 626 45.14 -2.70 51.37
C HIS A 626 46.54 -2.57 50.74
N TYR A 627 46.80 -1.50 49.97
CA TYR A 627 48.14 -1.25 49.42
C TYR A 627 49.21 -1.11 50.51
N ASN A 628 48.91 -0.38 51.59
CA ASN A 628 49.84 -0.18 52.71
C ASN A 628 50.11 -1.47 53.50
N SER A 629 49.15 -2.41 53.56
CA SER A 629 49.35 -3.70 54.20
C SER A 629 50.17 -4.68 53.35
N THR A 630 49.99 -4.63 52.02
CA THR A 630 50.61 -5.60 51.09
C THR A 630 52.00 -5.13 50.64
N PHE A 631 52.23 -3.82 50.52
CA PHE A 631 53.51 -3.21 50.14
C PHE A 631 53.96 -2.18 51.19
N PRO A 632 54.45 -2.62 52.36
CA PRO A 632 55.02 -1.71 53.34
C PRO A 632 56.24 -1.00 52.74
N VAL A 633 56.29 0.32 52.88
CA VAL A 633 57.45 1.14 52.49
C VAL A 633 58.61 0.75 53.42
N ASP A 634 59.63 0.10 52.88
CA ASP A 634 60.89 -0.14 53.60
C ASP A 634 61.53 1.23 53.89
N ASN A 635 61.33 1.70 55.11
CA ASN A 635 61.86 2.94 55.66
C ASN A 635 63.35 2.79 56.02
N SER A 636 64.18 2.25 55.12
CA SER A 636 65.63 2.23 55.27
C SER A 636 66.27 3.06 54.19
N LEU A 637 66.40 4.36 54.46
CA LEU A 637 67.53 5.24 54.12
C LEU A 637 67.11 6.70 54.40
N LYS A 638 67.14 7.10 55.68
CA LYS A 638 67.39 8.50 56.03
C LYS A 638 68.88 8.77 55.79
N PRO A 639 69.28 9.80 55.03
CA PRO A 639 70.51 10.50 55.32
C PRO A 639 70.22 11.51 56.44
N GLN A 640 70.92 11.36 57.57
CA GLN A 640 71.18 12.50 58.44
C GLN A 640 71.92 13.57 57.62
N ILE A 641 71.65 14.85 57.89
CA ILE A 641 72.67 15.83 58.28
C ILE A 641 71.94 17.02 58.92
N SER A 642 72.57 17.47 59.99
CA SER A 642 72.38 18.64 60.86
C SER A 642 72.06 19.96 60.18
#